data_AF-A0A9D8XAB9-F1
#
_entry.id   AF-A0A9D8XAB9-F1
#
_cell.length_a   1.000
_cell.length_b   1.000
_cell.length_c   1.000
_cell.angle_alpha   90.00
_cell.angle_beta   90.00
_cell.angle_gamma   90.00
#
_symmetry.space_group_name_H-M   'P 1'
#
loop_
_entity.id
_entity.type
_entity.pdbx_description
1 polymer ?
#
loop_
_entity_poly.entity_id
_entity_poly.type
_entity_poly.pdbx_seq_one_letter_code
_entity_poly.pdbx_strand_id
1 'polypeptide(L)'
;MFQNRIFLSKYLTFSAFALILFCGSILCVDLYAQGDGEAVSADTAAEVPSGDAVSAGETALDGEASGEETASAEETPSVPETPAPLSDRERAEAAVEGENLVRDVHLETVETLQLSEEAAKEAVRVSESYLKTLQETVRLRTELDFLEKENAYLRQAAGERGEFSRFLAQLGALEDAELQEYIPTAVMVLRDGAVPAAETLEGIRTKIEKKSEMQQYTLEKLHQTLVEREFLQFDLQSNRHIVTQIASMFSMDKRWFWLLGVVAFGALIAAVWHERRHEIRRWLNGGRARQMRLAQVLTACFALLVSMTLISFFMGEFIYRAMLDMTFHSTAPSAVYAHLEGELTKEAKGLEAKLELEQKEQKRIHEVWKEAAEKQVADADSFMDAWSSWRNSVREIVVQGKLLAETDRQIREDEKKLREISAAMGTVSGDTLFYLRIKHLVRFLLGGFLGLGTFLGIACFWSELRVRVQRMQNTCPHCLSVNTLQPCDEHGNQLPEEYQKSPMVICTKMVQETPYEMCGYRFARSLRPLTKLSFPTLGIPQVGKTHWLTMLYWEIRNQYYPKLGFSCIQSSVTEEMDRRVEEIMNYRMGTAATQRDSIPLPLVLKYRDRDPLGRSEILADIFDYSGEITTDAASDDYRRERALKSEGFLFFLDPTFPWQPQAEALRRFRKDLKSIKGLRGKESLHLPIAVCLTKIDLLPLVKSLGADAEGEAIRFYEALGSVDPTGLALNKKVI
;
A
#
# COMPACT_ATOMS: atom_id res chain seq x y z
N MET A 1 30.80 0.24 -8.77
CA MET A 1 29.93 0.70 -9.89
C MET A 1 29.30 -0.43 -10.70
N PHE A 2 30.01 -1.51 -11.06
CA PHE A 2 29.43 -2.62 -11.87
C PHE A 2 28.30 -3.38 -11.13
N GLN A 3 28.42 -3.58 -9.81
CA GLN A 3 27.35 -4.15 -8.98
C GLN A 3 26.08 -3.27 -8.92
N ASN A 4 26.22 -1.93 -9.00
CA ASN A 4 25.06 -1.02 -8.94
C ASN A 4 24.17 -1.06 -10.20
N ARG A 5 24.72 -1.44 -11.37
CA ARG A 5 23.94 -1.59 -12.62
C ARG A 5 23.11 -2.86 -12.62
N ILE A 6 23.67 -3.96 -12.11
CA ILE A 6 22.95 -5.22 -11.95
C ILE A 6 21.80 -5.04 -10.96
N PHE A 7 21.99 -4.25 -9.89
CA PHE A 7 20.94 -4.01 -8.90
C PHE A 7 19.81 -3.11 -9.40
N LEU A 8 20.10 -2.02 -10.12
CA LEU A 8 19.03 -1.17 -10.69
C LEU A 8 18.23 -1.93 -11.76
N SER A 9 18.91 -2.78 -12.54
CA SER A 9 18.26 -3.73 -13.46
C SER A 9 17.38 -4.74 -12.71
N LYS A 10 17.88 -5.34 -11.62
CA LYS A 10 17.14 -6.26 -10.75
C LYS A 10 15.96 -5.60 -10.05
N TYR A 11 16.08 -4.34 -9.63
CA TYR A 11 15.02 -3.59 -8.95
C TYR A 11 13.94 -3.13 -9.94
N LEU A 12 14.33 -2.69 -11.14
CA LEU A 12 13.40 -2.38 -12.23
C LEU A 12 12.70 -3.64 -12.74
N THR A 13 13.41 -4.77 -12.86
CA THR A 13 12.79 -6.06 -13.20
C THR A 13 11.89 -6.57 -12.07
N PHE A 14 12.25 -6.41 -10.81
CA PHE A 14 11.38 -6.77 -9.68
C PHE A 14 10.13 -5.88 -9.60
N SER A 15 10.27 -4.57 -9.83
CA SER A 15 9.14 -3.64 -9.89
C SER A 15 8.24 -3.92 -11.09
N ALA A 16 8.82 -4.23 -12.25
CA ALA A 16 8.07 -4.67 -13.43
C ALA A 16 7.42 -6.04 -13.21
N PHE A 17 8.07 -6.96 -12.50
CA PHE A 17 7.53 -8.28 -12.16
C PHE A 17 6.38 -8.17 -11.16
N ALA A 18 6.48 -7.29 -10.17
CA ALA A 18 5.38 -6.97 -9.26
C ALA A 18 4.19 -6.35 -10.02
N LEU A 19 4.44 -5.48 -11.00
CA LEU A 19 3.41 -4.92 -11.88
C LEU A 19 2.77 -5.98 -12.78
N ILE A 20 3.57 -6.91 -13.33
CA ILE A 20 3.10 -8.03 -14.16
C ILE A 20 2.31 -9.04 -13.32
N LEU A 21 2.72 -9.32 -12.08
CA LEU A 21 1.97 -10.17 -11.17
C LEU A 21 0.68 -9.51 -10.71
N PHE A 22 0.66 -8.18 -10.54
CA PHE A 22 -0.55 -7.42 -10.26
C PHE A 22 -1.52 -7.44 -11.45
N CYS A 23 -1.04 -7.24 -12.68
CA CYS A 23 -1.86 -7.37 -13.88
C CYS A 23 -2.29 -8.83 -14.13
N GLY A 24 -1.41 -9.78 -13.84
CA GLY A 24 -1.63 -11.22 -14.01
C GLY A 24 -2.63 -11.78 -13.00
N SER A 25 -2.64 -11.29 -11.76
CA SER A 25 -3.66 -11.69 -10.77
C SER A 25 -5.03 -11.12 -11.12
N ILE A 26 -5.10 -9.93 -11.72
CA ILE A 26 -6.34 -9.37 -12.30
C ILE A 26 -6.84 -10.27 -13.45
N LEU A 27 -5.94 -10.71 -14.35
CA LEU A 27 -6.26 -11.59 -15.48
C LEU A 27 -6.62 -13.04 -15.07
N CYS A 28 -5.95 -13.61 -14.06
CA CYS A 28 -6.25 -14.95 -13.55
C CYS A 28 -7.62 -15.01 -12.85
N VAL A 29 -8.04 -13.94 -12.17
CA VAL A 29 -9.39 -13.84 -11.59
C VAL A 29 -10.45 -13.76 -12.70
N ASP A 30 -10.16 -13.08 -13.81
CA ASP A 30 -11.05 -12.98 -14.99
C ASP A 30 -11.18 -14.34 -15.72
N LEU A 31 -10.08 -15.08 -15.89
CA LEU A 31 -10.08 -16.40 -16.53
C LEU A 31 -10.75 -17.49 -15.68
N TYR A 32 -10.64 -17.41 -14.36
CA TYR A 32 -11.33 -18.35 -13.46
C TYR A 32 -12.85 -18.10 -13.43
N ALA A 33 -13.28 -16.84 -13.59
CA ALA A 33 -14.70 -16.47 -13.66
C ALA A 33 -15.38 -16.84 -15.00
N GLN A 34 -14.60 -17.01 -16.08
CA GLN A 34 -15.10 -17.46 -17.38
C GLN A 34 -15.19 -19.00 -17.53
N GLY A 35 -14.61 -19.77 -16.60
CA GLY A 35 -14.46 -21.23 -16.71
C GLY A 35 -15.68 -22.08 -16.34
N ASP A 36 -16.71 -21.53 -15.70
CA ASP A 36 -17.87 -22.31 -15.19
C ASP A 36 -19.03 -22.43 -16.20
N GLY A 37 -18.74 -22.31 -17.50
CA GLY A 37 -19.73 -22.14 -18.55
C GLY A 37 -19.74 -23.21 -19.66
N GLU A 38 -19.28 -24.44 -19.46
CA GLU A 38 -19.50 -25.51 -20.46
C GLU A 38 -19.55 -26.91 -19.82
N ALA A 39 -20.77 -27.44 -19.68
CA ALA A 39 -21.00 -28.84 -19.37
C ALA A 39 -20.81 -29.68 -20.65
N VAL A 40 -19.68 -30.39 -20.74
CA VAL A 40 -19.47 -31.45 -21.75
C VAL A 40 -19.90 -32.79 -21.14
N SER A 41 -20.91 -33.41 -21.75
CA SER A 41 -21.42 -34.73 -21.40
C SER A 41 -20.41 -35.84 -21.67
N ALA A 42 -20.29 -36.77 -20.74
CA ALA A 42 -19.48 -37.98 -20.86
C ALA A 42 -20.15 -39.07 -21.70
N ASP A 43 -19.32 -39.75 -22.50
CA ASP A 43 -19.29 -41.19 -22.84
C ASP A 43 -17.98 -41.36 -23.64
N THR A 44 -17.06 -42.32 -23.43
CA THR A 44 -17.24 -43.77 -23.32
C THR A 44 -15.96 -44.45 -22.75
N ALA A 45 -16.17 -45.44 -21.88
CA ALA A 45 -15.54 -46.78 -21.74
C ALA A 45 -14.01 -47.05 -21.55
N ALA A 46 -13.80 -48.06 -20.68
CA ALA A 46 -12.67 -49.01 -20.54
C ALA A 46 -11.39 -48.49 -19.84
N GLU A 47 -10.72 -49.18 -18.92
CA GLU A 47 -10.73 -50.59 -18.49
C GLU A 47 -10.04 -50.70 -17.10
N VAL A 48 -10.50 -51.63 -16.27
CA VAL A 48 -9.92 -52.13 -15.00
C VAL A 48 -9.06 -53.35 -15.40
N PRO A 49 -7.87 -53.67 -14.79
CA PRO A 49 -7.90 -54.16 -13.41
C PRO A 49 -6.63 -54.05 -12.52
N SER A 50 -6.90 -54.25 -11.22
CA SER A 50 -6.16 -54.98 -10.17
C SER A 50 -4.62 -55.05 -10.26
N GLY A 51 -3.85 -54.75 -9.23
CA GLY A 51 -4.01 -55.26 -7.88
C GLY A 51 -2.80 -56.16 -7.53
N ASP A 52 -2.30 -55.95 -6.32
CA ASP A 52 -1.50 -56.87 -5.48
C ASP A 52 0.02 -57.02 -5.65
N ALA A 53 0.68 -56.56 -4.57
CA ALA A 53 1.50 -57.36 -3.64
C ALA A 53 2.97 -57.72 -3.95
N VAL A 54 3.82 -57.26 -3.01
CA VAL A 54 4.81 -58.03 -2.21
C VAL A 54 5.65 -59.08 -2.93
N SER A 55 6.98 -58.90 -2.95
CA SER A 55 7.92 -59.76 -2.20
C SER A 55 9.39 -59.39 -2.41
N ALA A 56 10.14 -59.66 -1.33
CA ALA A 56 11.58 -59.75 -1.17
C ALA A 56 12.42 -60.24 -2.36
N GLY A 57 13.69 -59.84 -2.35
CA GLY A 57 14.75 -60.45 -3.15
C GLY A 57 16.13 -59.97 -2.68
N GLU A 58 16.78 -60.78 -1.86
CA GLU A 58 18.22 -60.77 -1.62
C GLU A 58 19.00 -60.85 -2.94
N THR A 59 20.15 -60.17 -3.02
CA THR A 59 21.39 -60.81 -3.50
C THR A 59 22.62 -60.02 -3.06
N ALA A 60 23.52 -60.75 -2.42
CA ALA A 60 24.91 -60.41 -2.21
C ALA A 60 25.68 -60.32 -3.54
N LEU A 61 26.82 -59.62 -3.54
CA LEU A 61 28.08 -60.11 -4.12
C LEU A 61 29.24 -59.15 -3.77
N ASP A 62 30.09 -59.67 -2.89
CA ASP A 62 31.56 -59.65 -2.82
C ASP A 62 32.39 -58.73 -3.74
N GLY A 63 33.44 -58.17 -3.12
CA GLY A 63 34.57 -57.54 -3.80
C GLY A 63 35.63 -57.03 -2.82
N GLU A 64 36.36 -57.95 -2.17
CA GLU A 64 37.60 -57.70 -1.42
C GLU A 64 38.74 -57.18 -2.34
N ALA A 65 39.59 -56.29 -1.79
CA ALA A 65 41.05 -56.18 -1.97
C ALA A 65 41.51 -54.77 -1.53
N SER A 66 42.00 -54.60 -0.30
CA SER A 66 43.44 -54.60 0.06
C SER A 66 44.18 -53.32 -0.34
N GLY A 67 44.71 -52.58 0.63
CA GLY A 67 45.59 -51.44 0.39
C GLY A 67 45.90 -50.65 1.65
N GLU A 68 47.00 -51.02 2.27
CA GLU A 68 47.66 -50.42 3.44
C GLU A 68 48.07 -48.94 3.28
N GLU A 69 48.36 -48.33 4.43
CA GLU A 69 49.28 -47.20 4.69
C GLU A 69 48.80 -45.73 4.75
N THR A 70 48.84 -45.24 5.99
CA THR A 70 49.41 -43.96 6.49
C THR A 70 48.64 -42.63 6.40
N ALA A 71 48.40 -42.11 7.61
CA ALA A 71 48.58 -40.73 8.08
C ALA A 71 48.00 -39.56 7.27
N SER A 72 47.05 -38.83 7.85
CA SER A 72 47.23 -37.48 8.41
C SER A 72 45.88 -36.85 8.73
N ALA A 73 45.87 -35.99 9.75
CA ALA A 73 44.71 -35.29 10.26
C ALA A 73 44.06 -34.36 9.22
N GLU A 74 42.73 -34.39 9.13
CA GLU A 74 41.94 -33.37 8.46
C GLU A 74 40.63 -33.14 9.23
N GLU A 75 40.57 -32.01 9.94
CA GLU A 75 39.36 -31.49 10.57
C GLU A 75 38.38 -31.00 9.49
N THR A 76 37.15 -31.47 9.59
CA THR A 76 36.01 -31.03 8.76
C THR A 76 35.45 -29.69 9.28
N PRO A 77 34.84 -28.86 8.40
CA PRO A 77 34.45 -27.49 8.73
C PRO A 77 33.16 -27.47 9.54
N SER A 78 33.16 -26.64 10.59
CA SER A 78 32.03 -26.40 11.47
C SER A 78 30.89 -25.61 10.79
N VAL A 79 29.69 -26.07 11.13
CA VAL A 79 28.35 -25.52 10.90
C VAL A 79 28.27 -24.02 11.26
N PRO A 80 27.50 -23.20 10.52
CA PRO A 80 27.32 -21.78 10.86
C PRO A 80 26.58 -21.59 12.19
N GLU A 81 27.18 -20.79 13.06
CA GLU A 81 26.70 -20.47 14.41
C GLU A 81 25.30 -19.85 14.39
N THR A 82 24.44 -20.47 15.18
CA THR A 82 23.11 -20.01 15.60
C THR A 82 23.20 -18.63 16.27
N PRO A 83 22.25 -17.70 16.02
CA PRO A 83 22.26 -16.38 16.65
C PRO A 83 22.24 -16.49 18.18
N ALA A 84 23.04 -15.63 18.82
CA ALA A 84 23.22 -15.59 20.26
C ALA A 84 21.87 -15.49 21.00
N PRO A 85 21.73 -16.18 22.15
CA PRO A 85 20.51 -16.15 22.93
C PRO A 85 20.17 -14.71 23.36
N LEU A 86 18.92 -14.29 23.11
CA LEU A 86 18.33 -13.06 23.65
C LEU A 86 18.62 -12.96 25.15
N SER A 87 19.00 -11.78 25.61
CA SER A 87 19.26 -11.51 27.02
C SER A 87 18.01 -11.78 27.86
N ASP A 88 18.17 -12.19 29.12
CA ASP A 88 17.03 -12.53 30.00
C ASP A 88 16.04 -11.38 30.14
N ARG A 89 16.51 -10.14 29.97
CA ARG A 89 15.68 -8.94 29.96
C ARG A 89 14.81 -8.83 28.71
N GLU A 90 15.37 -9.10 27.53
CA GLU A 90 14.60 -9.08 26.27
C GLU A 90 13.59 -10.22 26.20
N ARG A 91 13.89 -11.38 26.83
CA ARG A 91 12.91 -12.46 26.98
C ARG A 91 11.76 -12.09 27.91
N ALA A 92 12.04 -11.38 29.00
CA ALA A 92 11.02 -10.91 29.93
C ALA A 92 10.11 -9.84 29.28
N GLU A 93 10.67 -8.90 28.53
CA GLU A 93 9.90 -7.87 27.84
C GLU A 93 9.02 -8.47 26.73
N ALA A 94 9.55 -9.41 25.93
CA ALA A 94 8.76 -10.11 24.91
C ALA A 94 7.66 -11.02 25.49
N ALA A 95 7.89 -11.61 26.67
CA ALA A 95 6.88 -12.42 27.36
C ALA A 95 5.71 -11.56 27.86
N VAL A 96 6.00 -10.38 28.42
CA VAL A 96 4.97 -9.43 28.89
C VAL A 96 4.16 -8.87 27.72
N GLU A 97 4.80 -8.59 26.59
CA GLU A 97 4.11 -8.09 25.40
C GLU A 97 3.21 -9.18 24.76
N GLY A 98 3.64 -10.44 24.80
CA GLY A 98 2.82 -11.59 24.41
C GLY A 98 1.60 -11.82 25.31
N GLU A 99 1.75 -11.70 26.64
CA GLU A 99 0.63 -11.83 27.59
C GLU A 99 -0.41 -10.73 27.42
N ASN A 100 0.01 -9.49 27.14
CA ASN A 100 -0.91 -8.38 26.88
C ASN A 100 -1.71 -8.59 25.60
N LEU A 101 -1.07 -9.08 24.52
CA LEU A 101 -1.76 -9.35 23.26
C LEU A 101 -2.80 -10.48 23.39
N VAL A 102 -2.48 -11.54 24.14
CA VAL A 102 -3.42 -12.64 24.41
C VAL A 102 -4.60 -12.16 25.25
N ARG A 103 -4.36 -11.27 26.22
CA ARG A 103 -5.40 -10.68 27.07
C ARG A 103 -6.36 -9.79 26.27
N ASP A 104 -5.85 -8.98 25.35
CA ASP A 104 -6.67 -8.08 24.52
C ASP A 104 -7.55 -8.87 23.53
N VAL A 105 -7.00 -9.91 22.89
CA VAL A 105 -7.78 -10.82 22.03
C VAL A 105 -8.85 -11.58 22.84
N HIS A 106 -8.54 -11.96 24.07
CA HIS A 106 -9.51 -12.63 24.95
C HIS A 106 -10.66 -11.70 25.35
N LEU A 107 -10.39 -10.42 25.63
CA LEU A 107 -11.43 -9.42 25.96
C LEU A 107 -12.37 -9.16 24.78
N GLU A 108 -11.85 -9.02 23.55
CA GLU A 108 -12.67 -8.83 22.35
C GLU A 108 -13.54 -10.06 22.03
N THR A 109 -13.02 -11.26 22.32
CA THR A 109 -13.78 -12.52 22.17
C THR A 109 -14.89 -12.64 23.23
N VAL A 110 -14.67 -12.11 24.44
CA VAL A 110 -15.68 -12.12 25.52
C VAL A 110 -16.81 -11.12 25.23
N GLU A 111 -16.50 -9.92 24.73
CA GLU A 111 -17.52 -8.92 24.35
C GLU A 111 -18.41 -9.42 23.20
N THR A 112 -17.83 -10.08 22.20
CA THR A 112 -18.60 -10.65 21.08
C THR A 112 -19.50 -11.82 21.50
N LEU A 113 -19.07 -12.64 22.46
CA LEU A 113 -19.89 -13.69 23.05
C LEU A 113 -21.03 -13.13 23.92
N GLN A 114 -20.80 -12.04 24.66
CA GLN A 114 -21.85 -11.38 25.44
C GLN A 114 -22.94 -10.76 24.55
N LEU A 115 -22.56 -10.10 23.45
CA LEU A 115 -23.51 -9.56 22.47
C LEU A 115 -24.34 -10.67 21.78
N SER A 116 -23.72 -11.82 21.51
CA SER A 116 -24.42 -13.00 21.00
C SER A 116 -25.41 -13.58 22.03
N GLU A 117 -25.08 -13.57 23.32
CA GLU A 117 -25.95 -14.07 24.38
C GLU A 117 -27.15 -13.14 24.62
N GLU A 118 -26.96 -11.82 24.54
CA GLU A 118 -28.04 -10.83 24.62
C GLU A 118 -29.00 -10.94 23.42
N ALA A 119 -28.48 -11.11 22.20
CA ALA A 119 -29.30 -11.33 21.02
C ALA A 119 -30.13 -12.63 21.11
N ALA A 120 -29.54 -13.70 21.67
CA ALA A 120 -30.26 -14.95 21.91
C ALA A 120 -31.36 -14.81 22.97
N LYS A 121 -31.10 -14.08 24.07
CA LYS A 121 -32.11 -13.78 25.10
C LYS A 121 -33.27 -12.96 24.55
N GLU A 122 -32.99 -11.97 23.70
CA GLU A 122 -34.05 -11.17 23.07
C GLU A 122 -34.87 -12.00 22.07
N ALA A 123 -34.24 -12.89 21.30
CA ALA A 123 -34.94 -13.81 20.39
C ALA A 123 -35.88 -14.77 21.15
N VAL A 124 -35.46 -15.28 22.32
CA VAL A 124 -36.30 -16.10 23.20
C VAL A 124 -37.47 -15.29 23.75
N ARG A 125 -37.23 -14.07 24.22
CA ARG A 125 -38.28 -13.16 24.72
C ARG A 125 -39.33 -12.82 23.65
N VAL A 126 -38.90 -12.56 22.42
CA VAL A 126 -39.80 -12.33 21.27
C VAL A 126 -40.60 -13.59 20.93
N SER A 127 -39.99 -14.76 21.00
CA SER A 127 -40.64 -16.05 20.74
C SER A 127 -41.69 -16.40 21.81
N GLU A 128 -41.41 -16.10 23.09
CA GLU A 128 -42.38 -16.26 24.19
C GLU A 128 -43.56 -15.30 24.06
N SER A 129 -43.31 -14.04 23.69
CA SER A 129 -44.36 -13.06 23.39
C SER A 129 -45.23 -13.50 22.21
N TYR A 130 -44.61 -14.08 21.17
CA TYR A 130 -45.31 -14.64 20.02
C TYR A 130 -46.17 -15.85 20.41
N LEU A 131 -45.65 -16.79 21.19
CA LEU A 131 -46.41 -17.95 21.69
C LEU A 131 -47.60 -17.53 22.56
N LYS A 132 -47.43 -16.51 23.40
CA LYS A 132 -48.51 -15.95 24.22
C LYS A 132 -49.60 -15.31 23.36
N THR A 133 -49.20 -14.56 22.33
CA THR A 133 -50.10 -13.97 21.33
C THR A 133 -50.82 -15.07 20.53
N LEU A 134 -50.12 -16.15 20.19
CA LEU A 134 -50.69 -17.29 19.47
C LEU A 134 -51.71 -18.06 20.33
N GLN A 135 -51.41 -18.28 21.61
CA GLN A 135 -52.34 -18.90 22.57
C GLN A 135 -53.58 -18.02 22.78
N GLU A 136 -53.40 -16.70 22.87
CA GLU A 136 -54.49 -15.74 22.98
C GLU A 136 -55.30 -15.67 21.68
N THR A 137 -54.66 -15.82 20.52
CA THR A 137 -55.32 -15.93 19.21
C THR A 137 -56.10 -17.24 19.07
N VAL A 138 -55.57 -18.37 19.55
CA VAL A 138 -56.27 -19.67 19.55
C VAL A 138 -57.45 -19.65 20.53
N ARG A 139 -57.28 -19.05 21.71
CA ARG A 139 -58.36 -18.85 22.68
C ARG A 139 -59.43 -17.93 22.13
N LEU A 140 -59.04 -16.78 21.55
CA LEU A 140 -59.98 -15.85 20.92
C LEU A 140 -60.64 -16.49 19.71
N ARG A 141 -59.96 -17.37 18.95
CA ARG A 141 -60.55 -18.14 17.84
C ARG A 141 -61.54 -19.18 18.34
N THR A 142 -61.31 -19.80 19.50
CA THR A 142 -62.29 -20.69 20.13
C THR A 142 -63.47 -19.91 20.72
N GLU A 143 -63.24 -18.70 21.24
CA GLU A 143 -64.30 -17.75 21.63
C GLU A 143 -65.03 -17.19 20.39
N LEU A 144 -64.36 -17.03 19.24
CA LEU A 144 -64.94 -16.59 17.97
C LEU A 144 -65.71 -17.72 17.28
N ASP A 145 -65.24 -18.97 17.37
CA ASP A 145 -65.98 -20.17 16.95
C ASP A 145 -67.19 -20.41 17.87
N PHE A 146 -67.07 -20.07 19.16
CA PHE A 146 -68.20 -20.05 20.09
C PHE A 146 -69.19 -18.94 19.74
N LEU A 147 -68.72 -17.71 19.47
CA LEU A 147 -69.56 -16.60 19.02
C LEU A 147 -70.09 -16.80 17.61
N GLU A 148 -69.42 -17.51 16.72
CA GLU A 148 -69.91 -17.90 15.39
C GLU A 148 -70.91 -19.04 15.52
N LYS A 149 -70.72 -19.98 16.45
CA LYS A 149 -71.74 -20.97 16.82
C LYS A 149 -72.93 -20.33 17.52
N GLU A 150 -72.73 -19.30 18.32
CA GLU A 150 -73.78 -18.56 19.04
C GLU A 150 -74.46 -17.57 18.10
N ASN A 151 -73.76 -16.99 17.13
CA ASN A 151 -74.33 -16.19 16.04
C ASN A 151 -74.97 -17.09 14.99
N ALA A 152 -74.46 -18.31 14.74
CA ALA A 152 -75.14 -19.35 13.98
C ALA A 152 -76.36 -19.88 14.73
N TYR A 153 -76.30 -19.99 16.06
CA TYR A 153 -77.43 -20.35 16.93
C TYR A 153 -78.44 -19.22 17.01
N LEU A 154 -78.02 -17.95 17.01
CA LEU A 154 -78.87 -16.77 16.90
C LEU A 154 -79.41 -16.61 15.48
N ARG A 155 -78.69 -17.03 14.44
CA ARG A 155 -79.16 -17.13 13.04
C ARG A 155 -80.07 -18.33 12.81
N GLN A 156 -79.95 -19.39 13.61
CA GLN A 156 -80.79 -20.58 13.60
C GLN A 156 -82.03 -20.38 14.48
N ALA A 157 -81.93 -19.65 15.59
CA ALA A 157 -83.03 -19.13 16.40
C ALA A 157 -83.78 -18.00 15.68
N ALA A 158 -83.08 -17.12 14.96
CA ALA A 158 -83.66 -16.25 13.93
C ALA A 158 -83.99 -17.01 12.64
N GLY A 159 -83.61 -18.28 12.54
CA GLY A 159 -83.88 -19.18 11.42
C GLY A 159 -85.21 -19.92 11.56
N GLU A 160 -85.79 -20.00 12.76
CA GLU A 160 -87.17 -20.47 12.96
C GLU A 160 -88.21 -19.34 12.84
N ARG A 161 -87.77 -18.08 12.77
CA ARG A 161 -88.54 -16.99 12.15
C ARG A 161 -87.65 -16.21 11.20
N GLY A 162 -87.52 -16.72 9.98
CA GLY A 162 -86.92 -16.02 8.84
C GLY A 162 -87.65 -14.73 8.42
N GLU A 163 -88.29 -14.05 9.36
CA GLU A 163 -88.93 -12.76 9.22
C GLU A 163 -87.91 -11.63 9.39
N PHE A 164 -86.92 -11.69 10.29
CA PHE A 164 -86.08 -10.51 10.57
C PHE A 164 -85.04 -10.17 9.48
N SER A 165 -84.34 -11.15 8.90
CA SER A 165 -83.40 -10.87 7.81
C SER A 165 -84.10 -10.66 6.46
N ARG A 166 -85.24 -11.33 6.23
CA ARG A 166 -86.13 -10.99 5.11
C ARG A 166 -86.76 -9.62 5.28
N PHE A 167 -87.10 -9.20 6.49
CA PHE A 167 -87.65 -7.88 6.81
C PHE A 167 -86.64 -6.76 6.54
N LEU A 168 -85.36 -6.92 6.91
CA LEU A 168 -84.33 -5.92 6.61
C LEU A 168 -83.97 -5.88 5.11
N ALA A 169 -83.95 -7.02 4.42
CA ALA A 169 -83.75 -7.07 2.97
C ALA A 169 -84.96 -6.56 2.17
N GLN A 170 -86.19 -6.79 2.68
CA GLN A 170 -87.43 -6.24 2.13
C GLN A 170 -87.50 -4.73 2.38
N LEU A 171 -87.17 -4.22 3.57
CA LEU A 171 -87.07 -2.78 3.86
C LEU A 171 -86.10 -2.02 2.95
N GLY A 172 -85.05 -2.67 2.45
CA GLY A 172 -84.13 -2.08 1.47
C GLY A 172 -84.62 -2.12 0.01
N ALA A 173 -85.64 -2.93 -0.28
CA ALA A 173 -86.17 -3.16 -1.62
C ALA A 173 -87.61 -2.64 -1.84
N LEU A 174 -88.26 -2.12 -0.80
CA LEU A 174 -89.62 -1.57 -0.84
C LEU A 174 -89.60 -0.13 -1.38
N GLU A 175 -90.50 0.20 -2.30
CA GLU A 175 -90.73 1.58 -2.77
C GLU A 175 -91.33 2.44 -1.64
N ASP A 176 -91.07 3.76 -1.68
CA ASP A 176 -91.30 4.73 -0.58
C ASP A 176 -92.69 4.68 0.08
N ALA A 177 -93.71 4.17 -0.62
CA ALA A 177 -95.08 4.05 -0.12
C ALA A 177 -95.32 2.84 0.81
N GLU A 178 -94.71 1.69 0.54
CA GLU A 178 -94.86 0.47 1.37
C GLU A 178 -93.98 0.54 2.62
N LEU A 179 -92.90 1.33 2.57
CA LEU A 179 -92.04 1.59 3.72
C LEU A 179 -92.82 2.27 4.86
N GLN A 180 -93.75 3.18 4.56
CA GLN A 180 -94.51 3.92 5.58
C GLN A 180 -95.41 3.05 6.47
N GLU A 181 -95.87 1.91 5.98
CA GLU A 181 -96.77 1.01 6.73
C GLU A 181 -96.02 0.14 7.75
N TYR A 182 -94.75 -0.20 7.47
CA TYR A 182 -93.93 -1.05 8.34
C TYR A 182 -93.04 -0.28 9.32
N ILE A 183 -92.80 1.00 9.07
CA ILE A 183 -92.02 1.88 9.95
C ILE A 183 -92.52 1.89 11.42
N PRO A 184 -93.82 1.99 11.74
CA PRO A 184 -94.27 2.02 13.15
C PRO A 184 -93.90 0.75 13.93
N THR A 185 -94.05 -0.41 13.30
CA THR A 185 -93.70 -1.70 13.89
C THR A 185 -92.17 -1.85 14.02
N ALA A 186 -91.41 -1.39 13.03
CA ALA A 186 -89.94 -1.37 13.07
C ALA A 186 -89.42 -0.46 14.19
N VAL A 187 -89.99 0.74 14.32
CA VAL A 187 -89.61 1.75 15.31
C VAL A 187 -89.92 1.28 16.74
N MET A 188 -91.05 0.59 16.97
CA MET A 188 -91.35 -0.01 18.27
C MET A 188 -90.38 -1.13 18.65
N VAL A 189 -90.10 -2.06 17.73
CA VAL A 189 -89.15 -3.17 17.98
C VAL A 189 -87.73 -2.65 18.21
N LEU A 190 -87.34 -1.60 17.47
CA LEU A 190 -86.05 -0.94 17.64
C LEU A 190 -85.99 -0.15 18.95
N ARG A 191 -87.07 0.49 19.41
CA ARG A 191 -87.06 1.23 20.69
C ARG A 191 -86.78 0.30 21.88
N ASP A 192 -87.40 -0.87 21.92
CA ASP A 192 -87.27 -1.80 23.05
C ASP A 192 -85.99 -2.67 22.96
N GLY A 193 -85.45 -2.87 21.75
CA GLY A 193 -84.26 -3.71 21.51
C GLY A 193 -82.94 -2.96 21.24
N ALA A 194 -82.99 -1.70 20.80
CA ALA A 194 -81.79 -0.99 20.34
C ALA A 194 -80.86 -0.57 21.49
N VAL A 195 -81.39 -0.26 22.68
CA VAL A 195 -80.54 0.19 23.81
C VAL A 195 -79.65 -0.96 24.32
N PRO A 196 -80.16 -2.17 24.63
CA PRO A 196 -79.30 -3.30 25.00
C PRO A 196 -78.39 -3.77 23.85
N ALA A 197 -78.86 -3.65 22.60
CA ALA A 197 -78.07 -3.99 21.43
C ALA A 197 -76.91 -3.01 21.18
N ALA A 198 -77.11 -1.72 21.44
CA ALA A 198 -76.08 -0.69 21.31
C ALA A 198 -74.92 -0.93 22.29
N GLU A 199 -75.22 -1.26 23.56
CA GLU A 199 -74.18 -1.61 24.54
C GLU A 199 -73.40 -2.87 24.15
N THR A 200 -74.09 -3.88 23.63
CA THR A 200 -73.45 -5.12 23.15
C THR A 200 -72.57 -4.86 21.92
N LEU A 201 -73.02 -4.00 21.00
CA LEU A 201 -72.27 -3.62 19.81
C LEU A 201 -71.03 -2.81 20.16
N GLU A 202 -71.08 -1.93 21.16
CA GLU A 202 -69.90 -1.17 21.59
C GLU A 202 -68.81 -2.10 22.17
N GLY A 203 -69.22 -3.15 22.90
CA GLY A 203 -68.31 -4.21 23.35
C GLY A 203 -67.68 -5.03 22.20
N ILE A 204 -68.40 -5.22 21.09
CA ILE A 204 -67.89 -5.89 19.89
C ILE A 204 -66.95 -4.96 19.12
N ARG A 205 -67.34 -3.69 18.97
CA ARG A 205 -66.56 -2.64 18.31
C ARG A 205 -65.19 -2.49 18.95
N THR A 206 -65.13 -2.28 20.26
CA THR A 206 -63.85 -2.14 20.99
C THR A 206 -62.93 -3.36 20.83
N LYS A 207 -63.49 -4.58 20.77
CA LYS A 207 -62.71 -5.80 20.49
C LYS A 207 -62.19 -5.84 19.05
N ILE A 208 -62.99 -5.42 18.08
CA ILE A 208 -62.62 -5.35 16.67
C ILE A 208 -61.57 -4.26 16.43
N GLU A 209 -61.71 -3.09 17.04
CA GLU A 209 -60.74 -2.00 17.00
C GLU A 209 -59.38 -2.44 17.54
N LYS A 210 -59.34 -3.03 18.74
CA LYS A 210 -58.11 -3.55 19.33
C LYS A 210 -57.42 -4.60 18.44
N LYS A 211 -58.22 -5.46 17.77
CA LYS A 211 -57.68 -6.44 16.82
C LYS A 211 -57.18 -5.79 15.55
N SER A 212 -57.85 -4.74 15.08
CA SER A 212 -57.48 -3.97 13.88
C SER A 212 -56.15 -3.25 14.09
N GLU A 213 -55.98 -2.58 15.24
CA GLU A 213 -54.72 -1.95 15.61
C GLU A 213 -53.56 -2.96 15.68
N MET A 214 -53.80 -4.13 16.27
CA MET A 214 -52.78 -5.19 16.35
C MET A 214 -52.41 -5.74 14.97
N GLN A 215 -53.38 -5.94 14.07
CA GLN A 215 -53.12 -6.42 12.71
C GLN A 215 -52.42 -5.36 11.85
N GLN A 216 -52.80 -4.08 11.99
CA GLN A 216 -52.10 -2.97 11.31
C GLN A 216 -50.64 -2.89 11.75
N TYR A 217 -50.37 -2.93 13.05
CA TYR A 217 -49.00 -2.96 13.57
C TYR A 217 -48.21 -4.18 13.04
N THR A 218 -48.86 -5.34 12.95
CA THR A 218 -48.24 -6.56 12.42
C THR A 218 -47.92 -6.43 10.93
N LEU A 219 -48.84 -5.87 10.15
CA LEU A 219 -48.66 -5.62 8.72
C LEU A 219 -47.55 -4.60 8.47
N GLU A 220 -47.54 -3.48 9.18
CA GLU A 220 -46.49 -2.46 9.07
C GLU A 220 -45.11 -3.03 9.37
N LYS A 221 -45.00 -3.82 10.44
CA LYS A 221 -43.73 -4.46 10.82
C LYS A 221 -43.28 -5.52 9.79
N LEU A 222 -44.22 -6.31 9.25
CA LEU A 222 -43.93 -7.26 8.18
C LEU A 222 -43.45 -6.56 6.92
N HIS A 223 -44.11 -5.46 6.54
CA HIS A 223 -43.76 -4.69 5.36
C HIS A 223 -42.37 -4.05 5.50
N GLN A 224 -42.06 -3.46 6.66
CA GLN A 224 -40.71 -2.96 6.97
C GLN A 224 -39.66 -4.06 6.85
N THR A 225 -39.94 -5.23 7.43
CA THR A 225 -39.02 -6.38 7.37
C THR A 225 -38.83 -6.85 5.93
N LEU A 226 -39.90 -6.91 5.13
CA LEU A 226 -39.86 -7.33 3.74
C LEU A 226 -39.01 -6.37 2.90
N VAL A 227 -39.20 -5.05 3.04
CA VAL A 227 -38.40 -4.03 2.34
C VAL A 227 -36.92 -4.12 2.74
N GLU A 228 -36.60 -4.29 4.03
CA GLU A 228 -35.22 -4.48 4.48
C GLU A 228 -34.58 -5.74 3.86
N ARG A 229 -35.34 -6.84 3.77
CA ARG A 229 -34.85 -8.10 3.17
C ARG A 229 -34.70 -8.03 1.66
N GLU A 230 -35.61 -7.37 0.94
CA GLU A 230 -35.49 -7.13 -0.50
C GLU A 230 -34.27 -6.26 -0.81
N PHE A 231 -34.03 -5.23 0.00
CA PHE A 231 -32.84 -4.38 -0.12
C PHE A 231 -31.55 -5.19 0.09
N LEU A 232 -31.50 -6.03 1.13
CA LEU A 232 -30.36 -6.93 1.36
C LEU A 232 -30.17 -7.92 0.22
N GLN A 233 -31.24 -8.50 -0.32
CA GLN A 233 -31.16 -9.41 -1.47
C GLN A 233 -30.61 -8.70 -2.70
N PHE A 234 -31.05 -7.47 -2.96
CA PHE A 234 -30.53 -6.64 -4.04
C PHE A 234 -29.03 -6.34 -3.85
N ASP A 235 -28.63 -5.95 -2.65
CA ASP A 235 -27.21 -5.66 -2.34
C ASP A 235 -26.33 -6.92 -2.53
N LEU A 236 -26.82 -8.09 -2.09
CA LEU A 236 -26.15 -9.37 -2.29
C LEU A 236 -26.01 -9.76 -3.78
N GLN A 237 -27.05 -9.54 -4.58
CA GLN A 237 -27.00 -9.78 -6.03
C GLN A 237 -26.07 -8.79 -6.73
N SER A 238 -26.07 -7.52 -6.30
CA SER A 238 -25.20 -6.48 -6.86
C SER A 238 -23.70 -6.75 -6.60
N ASN A 239 -23.38 -7.37 -5.46
CA ASN A 239 -22.02 -7.69 -5.06
C ASN A 239 -21.40 -8.88 -5.81
N ARG A 240 -22.18 -9.63 -6.60
CA ARG A 240 -21.64 -10.69 -7.49
C ARG A 240 -20.89 -10.12 -8.71
N HIS A 241 -21.07 -8.85 -9.07
CA HIS A 241 -20.37 -8.25 -10.21
C HIS A 241 -18.95 -7.77 -9.85
N ILE A 242 -17.95 -8.20 -10.64
CA ILE A 242 -16.52 -7.85 -10.50
C ILE A 242 -16.29 -6.33 -10.45
N VAL A 243 -17.10 -5.55 -11.17
CA VAL A 243 -17.03 -4.09 -11.17
C VAL A 243 -17.28 -3.51 -9.79
N THR A 244 -18.25 -4.06 -9.04
CA THR A 244 -18.53 -3.69 -7.64
C THR A 244 -17.37 -4.06 -6.72
N GLN A 245 -16.66 -5.16 -7.03
CA GLN A 245 -15.48 -5.60 -6.27
C GLN A 245 -14.31 -4.62 -6.43
N ILE A 246 -14.02 -4.19 -7.66
CA ILE A 246 -12.99 -3.18 -7.97
C ILE A 246 -13.40 -1.83 -7.36
N ALA A 247 -14.65 -1.43 -7.52
CA ALA A 247 -15.19 -0.19 -6.95
C ALA A 247 -15.04 -0.17 -5.41
N SER A 248 -15.25 -1.31 -4.74
CA SER A 248 -15.02 -1.43 -3.30
C SER A 248 -13.55 -1.27 -2.89
N MET A 249 -12.57 -1.44 -3.79
CA MET A 249 -11.15 -1.13 -3.56
C MET A 249 -10.87 0.37 -3.50
N PHE A 250 -11.76 1.19 -4.08
CA PHE A 250 -11.68 2.64 -4.11
C PHE A 250 -12.65 3.33 -3.12
N SER A 251 -13.39 2.58 -2.29
CA SER A 251 -14.35 3.19 -1.35
C SER A 251 -13.68 4.03 -0.26
N MET A 252 -14.43 5.01 0.27
CA MET A 252 -13.94 6.06 1.18
C MET A 252 -13.17 5.55 2.41
N ASP A 253 -13.55 4.40 2.97
CA ASP A 253 -12.87 3.82 4.14
C ASP A 253 -11.40 3.47 3.87
N LYS A 254 -11.01 3.39 2.61
CA LYS A 254 -9.65 3.03 2.18
C LYS A 254 -8.78 4.24 1.84
N ARG A 255 -9.29 5.47 1.97
CA ARG A 255 -8.51 6.71 1.72
C ARG A 255 -7.23 6.76 2.56
N TRP A 256 -7.31 6.33 3.82
CA TRP A 256 -6.16 6.28 4.72
C TRP A 256 -5.12 5.24 4.30
N PHE A 257 -5.54 4.08 3.80
CA PHE A 257 -4.61 3.07 3.29
C PHE A 257 -3.78 3.61 2.12
N TRP A 258 -4.43 4.26 1.15
CA TRP A 258 -3.74 4.85 0.00
C TRP A 258 -2.86 6.04 0.40
N LEU A 259 -3.35 6.90 1.30
CA LEU A 259 -2.56 8.01 1.83
C LEU A 259 -1.29 7.51 2.53
N LEU A 260 -1.41 6.52 3.42
CA LEU A 260 -0.27 5.92 4.11
C LEU A 260 0.68 5.23 3.14
N GLY A 261 0.17 4.55 2.11
CA GLY A 261 0.98 3.98 1.03
C GLY A 261 1.80 5.03 0.28
N VAL A 262 1.19 6.18 -0.06
CA VAL A 262 1.89 7.32 -0.69
C VAL A 262 2.94 7.92 0.23
N VAL A 263 2.61 8.12 1.52
CA VAL A 263 3.56 8.66 2.51
C VAL A 263 4.75 7.71 2.68
N ALA A 264 4.50 6.40 2.81
CA ALA A 264 5.56 5.39 2.93
C ALA A 264 6.46 5.36 1.68
N PHE A 265 5.86 5.36 0.49
CA PHE A 265 6.60 5.39 -0.77
C PHE A 265 7.38 6.70 -0.93
N GLY A 266 6.78 7.84 -0.57
CA GLY A 266 7.41 9.16 -0.58
C GLY A 266 8.60 9.23 0.38
N ALA A 267 8.48 8.69 1.59
CA ALA A 267 9.57 8.60 2.56
C ALA A 267 10.73 7.73 2.05
N LEU A 268 10.41 6.61 1.40
CA LEU A 268 11.41 5.71 0.81
C LEU A 268 12.15 6.40 -0.36
N ILE A 269 11.43 7.09 -1.25
CA ILE A 269 12.03 7.92 -2.30
C ILE A 269 12.90 9.02 -1.69
N ALA A 270 12.44 9.70 -0.63
CA ALA A 270 13.20 10.76 0.02
C ALA A 270 14.50 10.22 0.63
N ALA A 271 14.46 9.05 1.26
CA ALA A 271 15.64 8.37 1.81
C ALA A 271 16.64 7.99 0.70
N VAL A 272 16.16 7.36 -0.38
CA VAL A 272 16.99 7.02 -1.55
C VAL A 272 17.55 8.28 -2.21
N TRP A 273 16.74 9.34 -2.34
CA TRP A 273 17.15 10.61 -2.90
C TRP A 273 18.25 11.24 -2.05
N HIS A 274 18.07 11.29 -0.73
CA HIS A 274 19.04 11.91 0.18
C HIS A 274 20.40 11.20 0.13
N GLU A 275 20.42 9.86 0.12
CA GLU A 275 21.66 9.10 0.01
C GLU A 275 22.31 9.24 -1.37
N ARG A 276 21.50 9.10 -2.43
CA ARG A 276 22.00 9.18 -3.81
C ARG A 276 22.03 10.60 -4.36
N ARG A 277 21.89 11.63 -3.52
CA ARG A 277 21.77 13.03 -3.97
C ARG A 277 22.90 13.45 -4.91
N HIS A 278 24.12 12.97 -4.68
CA HIS A 278 25.28 13.27 -5.53
C HIS A 278 25.25 12.50 -6.86
N GLU A 279 24.81 11.24 -6.86
CA GLU A 279 24.59 10.46 -8.08
C GLU A 279 23.44 11.04 -8.90
N ILE A 280 22.32 11.37 -8.25
CA ILE A 280 21.14 11.99 -8.85
C ILE A 280 21.52 13.36 -9.40
N ARG A 281 22.23 14.20 -8.65
CA ARG A 281 22.73 15.50 -9.15
C ARG A 281 23.67 15.30 -10.35
N ARG A 282 24.58 14.33 -10.30
CA ARG A 282 25.49 14.01 -11.42
C ARG A 282 24.73 13.47 -12.62
N TRP A 283 23.65 12.74 -12.39
CA TRP A 283 22.80 12.22 -13.44
C TRP A 283 21.99 13.35 -14.05
N LEU A 284 21.15 14.02 -13.27
CA LEU A 284 20.32 15.16 -13.68
C LEU A 284 21.13 16.29 -14.34
N ASN A 285 22.32 16.61 -13.82
CA ASN A 285 23.19 17.66 -14.37
C ASN A 285 24.25 17.13 -15.34
N GLY A 286 24.32 15.82 -15.56
CA GLY A 286 25.26 15.21 -16.49
C GLY A 286 24.85 15.47 -17.93
N GLY A 287 25.82 15.78 -18.80
CA GLY A 287 25.56 16.10 -20.22
C GLY A 287 24.71 15.06 -20.95
N ARG A 288 24.84 13.78 -20.60
CA ARG A 288 24.04 12.68 -21.18
C ARG A 288 22.58 12.64 -20.71
N ALA A 289 22.28 12.94 -19.45
CA ALA A 289 20.89 12.93 -18.99
C ALA A 289 20.14 14.20 -19.42
N ARG A 290 20.84 15.34 -19.56
CA ARG A 290 20.29 16.51 -20.25
C ARG A 290 19.87 16.17 -21.68
N GLN A 291 20.65 15.38 -22.40
CA GLN A 291 20.31 14.92 -23.74
C GLN A 291 19.14 13.93 -23.76
N MET A 292 19.05 13.01 -22.80
CA MET A 292 17.98 11.99 -22.75
C MET A 292 16.68 12.47 -22.08
N ARG A 293 16.60 13.71 -21.57
CA ARG A 293 15.43 14.26 -20.84
C ARG A 293 14.91 13.35 -19.73
N LEU A 294 15.74 12.48 -19.20
CA LEU A 294 15.29 11.38 -18.34
C LEU A 294 14.78 11.88 -16.97
N ALA A 295 15.31 13.02 -16.53
CA ALA A 295 14.75 13.79 -15.43
C ALA A 295 13.26 14.11 -15.67
N GLN A 296 12.92 14.60 -16.86
CA GLN A 296 11.55 14.95 -17.23
C GLN A 296 10.66 13.72 -17.32
N VAL A 297 11.18 12.58 -17.80
CA VAL A 297 10.44 11.31 -17.85
C VAL A 297 10.13 10.80 -16.44
N LEU A 298 11.12 10.77 -15.54
CA LEU A 298 10.91 10.35 -14.15
C LEU A 298 10.00 11.29 -13.38
N THR A 299 10.16 12.60 -13.57
CA THR A 299 9.24 13.59 -13.00
C THR A 299 7.84 13.43 -13.58
N ALA A 300 7.68 13.12 -14.88
CA ALA A 300 6.38 12.86 -15.48
C ALA A 300 5.74 11.57 -14.96
N CYS A 301 6.50 10.47 -14.83
CA CYS A 301 6.00 9.23 -14.25
C CYS A 301 5.62 9.39 -12.78
N PHE A 302 6.44 10.10 -11.99
CA PHE A 302 6.13 10.41 -10.60
C PHE A 302 4.90 11.32 -10.49
N ALA A 303 4.82 12.37 -11.31
CA ALA A 303 3.66 13.25 -11.36
C ALA A 303 2.40 12.49 -11.79
N LEU A 304 2.49 11.56 -12.74
CA LEU A 304 1.38 10.72 -13.17
C LEU A 304 0.93 9.78 -12.05
N LEU A 305 1.87 9.15 -11.33
CA LEU A 305 1.57 8.33 -10.14
C LEU A 305 0.89 9.15 -9.05
N VAL A 306 1.46 10.30 -8.68
CA VAL A 306 0.87 11.21 -7.68
C VAL A 306 -0.49 11.71 -8.13
N SER A 307 -0.66 12.06 -9.40
CA SER A 307 -1.94 12.50 -9.96
C SER A 307 -2.97 11.38 -9.95
N MET A 308 -2.63 10.17 -10.39
CA MET A 308 -3.53 9.00 -10.30
C MET A 308 -3.94 8.72 -8.86
N THR A 309 -3.02 8.87 -7.92
CA THR A 309 -3.32 8.63 -6.51
C THR A 309 -4.20 9.74 -5.91
N LEU A 310 -3.96 11.01 -6.27
CA LEU A 310 -4.80 12.14 -5.87
C LEU A 310 -6.20 12.06 -6.50
N ILE A 311 -6.30 11.73 -7.79
CA ILE A 311 -7.58 11.52 -8.49
C ILE A 311 -8.34 10.38 -7.83
N SER A 312 -7.67 9.25 -7.53
CA SER A 312 -8.31 8.13 -6.83
C SER A 312 -8.76 8.51 -5.42
N PHE A 313 -8.01 9.37 -4.73
CA PHE A 313 -8.34 9.83 -3.38
C PHE A 313 -9.54 10.80 -3.35
N PHE A 314 -9.51 11.84 -4.21
CA PHE A 314 -10.54 12.88 -4.25
C PHE A 314 -11.77 12.48 -5.05
N MET A 315 -11.59 11.85 -6.21
CA MET A 315 -12.68 11.44 -7.10
C MET A 315 -13.09 9.98 -6.91
N GLY A 316 -12.55 9.27 -5.92
CA GLY A 316 -12.88 7.86 -5.66
C GLY A 316 -14.39 7.62 -5.50
N GLU A 317 -15.12 8.55 -4.87
CA GLU A 317 -16.58 8.45 -4.74
C GLU A 317 -17.31 8.68 -6.07
N PHE A 318 -16.83 9.62 -6.90
CA PHE A 318 -17.39 9.87 -8.22
C PHE A 318 -17.15 8.69 -9.17
N ILE A 319 -15.92 8.14 -9.17
CA ILE A 319 -15.56 6.95 -9.94
C ILE A 319 -16.38 5.75 -9.47
N TYR A 320 -16.57 5.60 -8.15
CA TYR A 320 -17.42 4.57 -7.55
C TYR A 320 -18.87 4.68 -8.03
N ARG A 321 -19.47 5.89 -7.96
CA ARG A 321 -20.84 6.14 -8.46
C ARG A 321 -20.96 5.93 -9.97
N ALA A 322 -20.00 6.44 -10.75
CA ALA A 322 -20.00 6.27 -12.21
C ALA A 322 -19.87 4.80 -12.62
N MET A 323 -19.08 3.99 -11.89
CA MET A 323 -19.01 2.54 -12.10
C MET A 323 -20.31 1.84 -11.74
N LEU A 324 -20.96 2.23 -10.62
CA LEU A 324 -22.29 1.70 -10.27
C LEU A 324 -23.34 2.05 -11.33
N ASP A 325 -23.38 3.30 -11.77
CA ASP A 325 -24.34 3.78 -12.78
C ASP A 325 -24.15 3.07 -14.14
N MET A 326 -22.91 2.80 -14.54
CA MET A 326 -22.61 2.02 -15.76
C MET A 326 -23.00 0.54 -15.64
N THR A 327 -23.02 -0.01 -14.42
CA THR A 327 -23.31 -1.44 -14.20
C THR A 327 -24.82 -1.69 -14.07
N PHE A 328 -25.58 -0.72 -13.56
CA PHE A 328 -27.02 -0.85 -13.30
C PHE A 328 -27.85 0.12 -14.17
N HIS A 329 -27.84 -0.07 -15.48
CA HIS A 329 -28.60 0.79 -16.42
C HIS A 329 -30.14 0.60 -16.40
N SER A 330 -30.72 -0.26 -15.54
CA SER A 330 -32.18 -0.51 -15.55
C SER A 330 -32.87 -0.66 -14.18
N THR A 331 -32.14 -0.66 -13.06
CA THR A 331 -32.74 -0.88 -11.72
C THR A 331 -32.01 -0.07 -10.64
N ALA A 332 -31.91 1.24 -10.83
CA ALA A 332 -31.49 2.10 -9.73
C ALA A 332 -32.50 1.96 -8.56
N PRO A 333 -32.05 1.72 -7.31
CA PRO A 333 -32.94 1.56 -6.15
C PRO A 333 -33.95 2.71 -6.01
N SER A 334 -33.56 3.93 -6.39
CA SER A 334 -34.45 5.10 -6.40
C SER A 334 -35.64 4.96 -7.34
N ALA A 335 -35.51 4.26 -8.46
CA ALA A 335 -36.60 4.01 -9.40
C ALA A 335 -37.62 3.00 -8.84
N VAL A 336 -37.16 2.04 -8.02
CA VAL A 336 -38.03 1.08 -7.34
C VAL A 336 -38.86 1.79 -6.25
N TYR A 337 -38.25 2.67 -5.45
CA TYR A 337 -38.99 3.47 -4.46
C TYR A 337 -40.03 4.40 -5.09
N ALA A 338 -39.66 5.08 -6.18
CA ALA A 338 -40.59 5.96 -6.89
C ALA A 338 -41.78 5.19 -7.51
N HIS A 339 -41.58 3.94 -7.92
CA HIS A 339 -42.66 3.10 -8.45
C HIS A 339 -43.62 2.65 -7.33
N LEU A 340 -43.10 2.21 -6.18
CA LEU A 340 -43.91 1.77 -5.05
C LEU A 340 -44.78 2.89 -4.48
N GLU A 341 -44.22 4.10 -4.32
CA GLU A 341 -44.97 5.28 -3.85
C GLU A 341 -46.10 5.66 -4.84
N GLY A 342 -45.87 5.45 -6.13
CA GLY A 342 -46.85 5.66 -7.18
C GLY A 342 -48.02 4.65 -7.17
N GLU A 343 -47.84 3.43 -6.67
CA GLU A 343 -48.92 2.44 -6.55
C GLU A 343 -49.76 2.66 -5.29
N LEU A 344 -49.11 2.88 -4.14
CA LEU A 344 -49.79 3.18 -2.87
C LEU A 344 -50.70 4.41 -2.96
N THR A 345 -50.24 5.45 -3.65
CA THR A 345 -51.03 6.68 -3.86
C THR A 345 -52.24 6.48 -4.79
N LYS A 346 -52.21 5.51 -5.71
CA LYS A 346 -53.36 5.17 -6.56
C LYS A 346 -54.41 4.37 -5.78
N GLU A 347 -53.99 3.43 -4.94
CA GLU A 347 -54.91 2.64 -4.12
C GLU A 347 -55.63 3.50 -3.07
N ALA A 348 -54.91 4.41 -2.40
CA ALA A 348 -55.49 5.34 -1.43
C ALA A 348 -56.62 6.20 -2.04
N LYS A 349 -56.39 6.77 -3.22
CA LYS A 349 -57.40 7.56 -3.95
C LYS A 349 -58.62 6.74 -4.37
N GLY A 350 -58.43 5.46 -4.70
CA GLY A 350 -59.52 4.56 -5.05
C GLY A 350 -60.43 4.22 -3.87
N LEU A 351 -59.88 4.17 -2.65
CA LEU A 351 -60.62 3.95 -1.41
C LEU A 351 -61.40 5.20 -0.97
N GLU A 352 -60.80 6.39 -1.07
CA GLU A 352 -61.47 7.66 -0.77
C GLU A 352 -62.73 7.87 -1.62
N ALA A 353 -62.66 7.59 -2.92
CA ALA A 353 -63.81 7.74 -3.83
C ALA A 353 -64.97 6.79 -3.49
N LYS A 354 -64.69 5.58 -3.00
CA LYS A 354 -65.73 4.63 -2.54
C LYS A 354 -66.38 5.12 -1.24
N LEU A 355 -65.60 5.69 -0.32
CA LEU A 355 -66.08 6.22 0.95
C LEU A 355 -67.07 7.38 0.74
N GLU A 356 -66.75 8.30 -0.19
CA GLU A 356 -67.64 9.43 -0.52
C GLU A 356 -69.00 8.98 -1.10
N LEU A 357 -69.00 7.95 -1.95
CA LEU A 357 -70.20 7.46 -2.61
C LEU A 357 -71.17 6.82 -1.60
N GLU A 358 -70.64 6.02 -0.67
CA GLU A 358 -71.44 5.43 0.40
C GLU A 358 -71.95 6.48 1.41
N GLN A 359 -71.17 7.53 1.71
CA GLN A 359 -71.63 8.63 2.58
C GLN A 359 -72.83 9.39 2.00
N LYS A 360 -72.88 9.57 0.67
CA LYS A 360 -74.02 10.24 0.00
C LYS A 360 -75.30 9.43 0.09
N GLU A 361 -75.21 8.12 -0.13
CA GLU A 361 -76.37 7.21 -0.06
C GLU A 361 -76.95 7.14 1.36
N GLN A 362 -76.10 7.31 2.38
CA GLN A 362 -76.52 7.31 3.77
C GLN A 362 -77.28 8.54 4.22
N LYS A 363 -76.86 9.73 3.77
CA LYS A 363 -77.59 10.96 4.07
C LYS A 363 -79.03 10.84 3.57
N ARG A 364 -79.21 10.29 2.36
CA ARG A 364 -80.54 10.03 1.78
C ARG A 364 -81.38 9.08 2.63
N ILE A 365 -80.81 7.97 3.11
CA ILE A 365 -81.56 7.03 3.97
C ILE A 365 -81.88 7.67 5.34
N HIS A 366 -80.97 8.45 5.92
CA HIS A 366 -81.20 9.11 7.21
C HIS A 366 -82.36 10.11 7.15
N GLU A 367 -82.47 10.90 6.07
CA GLU A 367 -83.56 11.85 5.85
C GLU A 367 -84.93 11.16 5.79
N VAL A 368 -85.04 10.03 5.08
CA VAL A 368 -86.28 9.24 4.97
C VAL A 368 -86.74 8.71 6.34
N TRP A 369 -85.80 8.21 7.15
CA TRP A 369 -86.11 7.69 8.49
C TRP A 369 -86.45 8.80 9.49
N LYS A 370 -85.81 9.97 9.39
CA LYS A 370 -86.10 11.13 10.24
C LYS A 370 -87.54 11.60 10.05
N GLU A 371 -87.96 11.76 8.80
CA GLU A 371 -89.33 12.20 8.47
C GLU A 371 -90.39 11.21 8.99
N ALA A 372 -90.05 9.92 9.03
CA ALA A 372 -90.96 8.88 9.50
C ALA A 372 -90.99 8.77 11.04
N ALA A 373 -89.85 8.98 11.72
CA ALA A 373 -89.76 9.02 13.18
C ALA A 373 -90.50 10.23 13.79
N GLU A 374 -90.37 11.41 13.18
CA GLU A 374 -91.07 12.65 13.59
C GLU A 374 -92.60 12.51 13.63
N LYS A 375 -93.16 11.63 12.78
CA LYS A 375 -94.60 11.37 12.71
C LYS A 375 -95.12 10.42 13.80
N GLN A 376 -94.26 9.64 14.45
CA GLN A 376 -94.69 8.47 15.23
C GLN A 376 -94.09 8.35 16.63
N VAL A 377 -92.98 9.04 16.92
CA VAL A 377 -92.32 9.00 18.22
C VAL A 377 -92.37 10.40 18.85
N ALA A 378 -92.85 10.49 20.10
CA ALA A 378 -92.98 11.76 20.81
C ALA A 378 -91.63 12.47 21.08
N ASP A 379 -90.53 11.71 21.03
CA ASP A 379 -89.15 12.18 21.11
C ASP A 379 -88.35 11.59 19.93
N ALA A 380 -88.73 12.01 18.72
CA ALA A 380 -88.16 11.53 17.47
C ALA A 380 -86.66 11.82 17.34
N ASP A 381 -86.19 12.96 17.87
CA ASP A 381 -84.78 13.33 17.83
C ASP A 381 -83.94 12.35 18.68
N SER A 382 -84.34 12.05 19.93
CA SER A 382 -83.62 11.06 20.75
C SER A 382 -83.63 9.66 20.15
N PHE A 383 -84.73 9.25 19.52
CA PHE A 383 -84.80 7.96 18.82
C PHE A 383 -83.90 7.92 17.58
N MET A 384 -83.87 8.99 16.78
CA MET A 384 -83.03 9.09 15.59
C MET A 384 -81.54 9.16 15.96
N ASP A 385 -81.19 9.77 17.08
CA ASP A 385 -79.84 9.75 17.63
C ASP A 385 -79.44 8.33 18.06
N ALA A 386 -80.31 7.62 18.79
CA ALA A 386 -80.05 6.23 19.19
C ALA A 386 -79.98 5.26 17.99
N TRP A 387 -80.87 5.43 17.01
CA TRP A 387 -80.90 4.63 15.78
C TRP A 387 -79.69 4.89 14.89
N SER A 388 -79.34 6.17 14.68
CA SER A 388 -78.15 6.53 13.90
C SER A 388 -76.89 6.05 14.60
N SER A 389 -76.79 6.17 15.93
CA SER A 389 -75.70 5.60 16.72
C SER A 389 -75.60 4.10 16.53
N TRP A 390 -76.69 3.35 16.72
CA TRP A 390 -76.71 1.89 16.55
C TRP A 390 -76.31 1.46 15.14
N ARG A 391 -76.89 2.09 14.11
CA ARG A 391 -76.60 1.78 12.70
C ARG A 391 -75.15 2.10 12.34
N ASN A 392 -74.62 3.23 12.83
CA ASN A 392 -73.23 3.60 12.65
C ASN A 392 -72.32 2.55 13.30
N SER A 393 -72.61 2.12 14.53
CA SER A 393 -71.86 1.05 15.21
C SER A 393 -71.90 -0.28 14.45
N VAL A 394 -73.07 -0.72 13.96
CA VAL A 394 -73.18 -1.96 13.15
C VAL A 394 -72.37 -1.85 11.87
N ARG A 395 -72.44 -0.72 11.16
CA ARG A 395 -71.68 -0.52 9.93
C ARG A 395 -70.19 -0.50 10.21
N GLU A 396 -69.76 0.24 11.21
CA GLU A 396 -68.37 0.33 11.62
C GLU A 396 -67.83 -1.06 11.93
N ILE A 397 -68.58 -1.88 12.66
CA ILE A 397 -68.26 -3.30 12.91
C ILE A 397 -68.15 -4.11 11.61
N VAL A 398 -69.07 -3.95 10.65
CA VAL A 398 -69.02 -4.68 9.37
C VAL A 398 -67.85 -4.24 8.50
N VAL A 399 -67.58 -2.93 8.43
CA VAL A 399 -66.47 -2.37 7.65
C VAL A 399 -65.14 -2.77 8.27
N GLN A 400 -64.98 -2.60 9.58
CA GLN A 400 -63.80 -3.05 10.31
C GLN A 400 -63.64 -4.58 10.21
N GLY A 401 -64.72 -5.36 10.25
CA GLY A 401 -64.68 -6.80 10.04
C GLY A 401 -64.18 -7.21 8.65
N LYS A 402 -64.60 -6.52 7.58
CA LYS A 402 -64.07 -6.71 6.22
C LYS A 402 -62.61 -6.27 6.11
N LEU A 403 -62.25 -5.15 6.72
CA LEU A 403 -60.88 -4.65 6.77
C LEU A 403 -59.96 -5.67 7.47
N LEU A 404 -60.37 -6.21 8.62
CA LEU A 404 -59.65 -7.26 9.33
C LEU A 404 -59.41 -8.50 8.46
N ALA A 405 -60.42 -8.94 7.69
CA ALA A 405 -60.28 -10.10 6.81
C ALA A 405 -59.30 -9.85 5.65
N GLU A 406 -59.30 -8.64 5.08
CA GLU A 406 -58.39 -8.25 4.01
C GLU A 406 -56.96 -8.03 4.53
N THR A 407 -56.79 -7.37 5.67
CA THR A 407 -55.50 -7.22 6.34
C THR A 407 -54.90 -8.57 6.69
N ASP A 408 -55.70 -9.54 7.16
CA ASP A 408 -55.24 -10.91 7.43
C ASP A 408 -54.79 -11.63 6.16
N ARG A 409 -55.46 -11.39 5.01
CA ARG A 409 -55.04 -11.91 3.70
C ARG A 409 -53.69 -11.33 3.28
N GLN A 410 -53.50 -10.01 3.40
CA GLN A 410 -52.24 -9.33 3.08
C GLN A 410 -51.09 -9.80 3.98
N ILE A 411 -51.33 -9.95 5.29
CA ILE A 411 -50.35 -10.49 6.24
C ILE A 411 -49.85 -11.87 5.77
N ARG A 412 -50.77 -12.77 5.36
CA ARG A 412 -50.38 -14.10 4.88
C ARG A 412 -49.60 -14.07 3.57
N GLU A 413 -49.95 -13.15 2.67
CA GLU A 413 -49.23 -12.96 1.40
C GLU A 413 -47.82 -12.42 1.64
N ASP A 414 -47.65 -11.43 2.52
CA ASP A 414 -46.34 -10.85 2.87
C ASP A 414 -45.47 -11.83 3.68
N GLU A 415 -46.06 -12.62 4.59
CA GLU A 415 -45.36 -13.72 5.27
C GLU A 415 -44.83 -14.78 4.29
N LYS A 416 -45.58 -15.05 3.22
CA LYS A 416 -45.16 -15.99 2.18
C LYS A 416 -43.99 -15.42 1.39
N LYS A 417 -44.08 -14.16 0.95
CA LYS A 417 -42.98 -13.46 0.26
C LYS A 417 -41.72 -13.39 1.14
N LEU A 418 -41.87 -13.04 2.42
CA LEU A 418 -40.75 -12.97 3.35
C LEU A 418 -40.05 -14.32 3.52
N ARG A 419 -40.82 -15.43 3.53
CA ARG A 419 -40.25 -16.79 3.54
C ARG A 419 -39.50 -17.13 2.26
N GLU A 420 -40.04 -16.77 1.09
CA GLU A 420 -39.39 -16.97 -0.21
C GLU A 420 -38.07 -16.18 -0.30
N ILE A 421 -38.07 -14.90 0.08
CA ILE A 421 -36.88 -14.05 0.12
C ILE A 421 -35.87 -14.58 1.14
N SER A 422 -36.32 -15.01 2.33
CA SER A 422 -35.45 -15.57 3.37
C SER A 422 -34.79 -16.88 2.93
N ALA A 423 -35.51 -17.75 2.22
CA ALA A 423 -34.96 -18.98 1.65
C ALA A 423 -33.91 -18.66 0.56
N ALA A 424 -34.18 -17.67 -0.30
CA ALA A 424 -33.23 -17.20 -1.31
C ALA A 424 -31.99 -16.56 -0.69
N MET A 425 -32.12 -15.80 0.40
CA MET A 425 -30.96 -15.26 1.13
C MET A 425 -30.18 -16.34 1.86
N GLY A 426 -30.82 -17.40 2.36
CA GLY A 426 -30.15 -18.52 3.04
C GLY A 426 -29.10 -19.17 2.14
N THR A 427 -29.40 -19.38 0.86
CA THR A 427 -28.43 -19.92 -0.11
C THR A 427 -27.33 -18.93 -0.48
N VAL A 428 -27.64 -17.63 -0.55
CA VAL A 428 -26.66 -16.58 -0.90
C VAL A 428 -25.76 -16.18 0.28
N SER A 429 -26.24 -16.32 1.52
CA SER A 429 -25.48 -15.94 2.73
C SER A 429 -24.18 -16.73 2.90
N GLY A 430 -24.17 -18.00 2.49
CA GLY A 430 -22.96 -18.84 2.48
C GLY A 430 -21.88 -18.28 1.54
N ASP A 431 -22.28 -17.87 0.34
CA ASP A 431 -21.39 -17.21 -0.63
C ASP A 431 -20.87 -15.87 -0.11
N THR A 432 -21.69 -15.15 0.67
CA THR A 432 -21.37 -13.81 1.17
C THR A 432 -20.27 -13.86 2.24
N LEU A 433 -20.36 -14.80 3.19
CA LEU A 433 -19.31 -15.00 4.20
C LEU A 433 -18.00 -15.45 3.57
N PHE A 434 -18.07 -16.35 2.59
CA PHE A 434 -16.91 -16.75 1.81
C PHE A 434 -16.28 -15.56 1.06
N TYR A 435 -17.12 -14.71 0.45
CA TYR A 435 -16.68 -13.51 -0.24
C TYR A 435 -16.00 -12.50 0.69
N LEU A 436 -16.58 -12.22 1.87
CA LEU A 436 -15.96 -11.32 2.84
C LEU A 436 -14.60 -11.86 3.29
N ARG A 437 -14.47 -13.17 3.51
CA ARG A 437 -13.19 -13.82 3.82
C ARG A 437 -12.17 -13.66 2.69
N ILE A 438 -12.55 -13.90 1.44
CA ILE A 438 -11.67 -13.67 0.27
C ILE A 438 -11.25 -12.21 0.19
N LYS A 439 -12.19 -11.27 0.37
CA LYS A 439 -11.92 -9.83 0.32
C LYS A 439 -10.93 -9.39 1.40
N HIS A 440 -11.05 -9.91 2.62
CA HIS A 440 -10.07 -9.68 3.68
C HIS A 440 -8.73 -10.35 3.39
N LEU A 441 -8.73 -11.57 2.82
CA LEU A 441 -7.51 -12.26 2.41
C LEU A 441 -6.76 -11.50 1.32
N VAL A 442 -7.43 -11.08 0.24
CA VAL A 442 -6.82 -10.29 -0.85
C VAL A 442 -6.24 -8.99 -0.33
N ARG A 443 -6.93 -8.30 0.60
CA ARG A 443 -6.42 -7.09 1.25
C ARG A 443 -5.19 -7.35 2.09
N PHE A 444 -5.22 -8.41 2.91
CA PHE A 444 -4.10 -8.81 3.74
C PHE A 444 -2.89 -9.19 2.88
N LEU A 445 -3.12 -9.90 1.78
CA LEU A 445 -2.08 -10.25 0.80
C LEU A 445 -1.52 -8.99 0.13
N LEU A 446 -2.36 -8.10 -0.42
CA LEU A 446 -1.89 -6.89 -1.11
C LEU A 446 -1.13 -5.94 -0.18
N GLY A 447 -1.69 -5.67 1.00
CA GLY A 447 -1.04 -4.87 2.04
C GLY A 447 0.24 -5.53 2.56
N GLY A 448 0.21 -6.83 2.75
CA GLY A 448 1.35 -7.65 3.13
C GLY A 448 2.47 -7.61 2.09
N PHE A 449 2.16 -7.73 0.80
CA PHE A 449 3.15 -7.64 -0.28
C PHE A 449 3.78 -6.25 -0.39
N LEU A 450 2.99 -5.17 -0.27
CA LEU A 450 3.48 -3.80 -0.25
C LEU A 450 4.36 -3.52 0.98
N GLY A 451 3.91 -3.94 2.16
CA GLY A 451 4.65 -3.82 3.41
C GLY A 451 5.95 -4.63 3.40
N LEU A 452 5.89 -5.89 2.95
CA LEU A 452 7.06 -6.76 2.84
C LEU A 452 8.04 -6.24 1.78
N GLY A 453 7.55 -5.77 0.63
CA GLY A 453 8.39 -5.21 -0.43
C GLY A 453 9.13 -3.93 0.01
N THR A 454 8.44 -3.04 0.72
CA THR A 454 9.06 -1.83 1.29
C THR A 454 10.06 -2.18 2.39
N PHE A 455 9.70 -3.09 3.30
CA PHE A 455 10.59 -3.56 4.37
C PHE A 455 11.85 -4.24 3.81
N LEU A 456 11.71 -5.19 2.88
CA LEU A 456 12.83 -5.86 2.22
C LEU A 456 13.70 -4.86 1.45
N GLY A 457 13.09 -3.88 0.77
CA GLY A 457 13.82 -2.81 0.09
C GLY A 457 14.68 -1.99 1.04
N ILE A 458 14.12 -1.59 2.19
CA ILE A 458 14.83 -0.86 3.25
C ILE A 458 15.94 -1.74 3.85
N ALA A 459 15.64 -3.00 4.21
CA ALA A 459 16.61 -3.91 4.80
C ALA A 459 17.82 -4.19 3.87
N CYS A 460 17.57 -4.46 2.58
CA CYS A 460 18.62 -4.64 1.57
C CYS A 460 19.44 -3.36 1.37
N PHE A 461 18.79 -2.20 1.39
CA PHE A 461 19.48 -0.92 1.29
C PHE A 461 20.43 -0.68 2.47
N TRP A 462 19.95 -0.89 3.71
CA TRP A 462 20.79 -0.76 4.91
C TRP A 462 21.90 -1.80 4.96
N SER A 463 21.65 -3.05 4.55
CA SER A 463 22.68 -4.08 4.52
C SER A 463 23.79 -3.72 3.54
N GLU A 464 23.46 -3.24 2.34
CA GLU A 464 24.44 -2.76 1.37
C GLU A 464 25.21 -1.54 1.88
N LEU A 465 24.52 -0.56 2.47
CA LEU A 465 25.16 0.62 3.04
C LEU A 465 26.16 0.21 4.12
N ARG A 466 25.76 -0.69 5.04
CA ARG A 466 26.64 -1.23 6.07
C ARG A 466 27.85 -1.93 5.47
N VAL A 467 27.65 -2.79 4.48
CA VAL A 467 28.76 -3.51 3.81
C VAL A 467 29.71 -2.53 3.11
N ARG A 468 29.20 -1.47 2.46
CA ARG A 468 30.04 -0.46 1.80
C ARG A 468 30.81 0.37 2.82
N VAL A 469 30.15 0.82 3.88
CA VAL A 469 30.76 1.58 4.98
C VAL A 469 31.82 0.73 5.66
N GLN A 470 31.55 -0.53 5.96
CA GLN A 470 32.52 -1.46 6.55
C GLN A 470 33.71 -1.69 5.62
N ARG A 471 33.49 -1.95 4.32
CA ARG A 471 34.59 -2.09 3.35
C ARG A 471 35.45 -0.82 3.33
N MET A 472 34.83 0.34 3.19
CA MET A 472 35.52 1.63 3.17
C MET A 472 36.31 1.91 4.46
N GLN A 473 35.71 1.57 5.61
CA GLN A 473 36.37 1.65 6.91
C GLN A 473 37.55 0.68 7.00
N ASN A 474 37.45 -0.50 6.39
CA ASN A 474 38.46 -1.54 6.47
C ASN A 474 39.49 -1.47 5.35
N THR A 475 39.33 -0.56 4.38
CA THR A 475 40.29 -0.34 3.31
C THR A 475 41.37 0.65 3.75
N CYS A 476 42.63 0.23 3.63
CA CYS A 476 43.79 1.09 3.79
C CYS A 476 43.86 2.10 2.62
N PRO A 477 43.92 3.42 2.87
CA PRO A 477 44.03 4.40 1.80
C PRO A 477 45.36 4.32 1.05
N HIS A 478 46.45 3.90 1.70
CA HIS A 478 47.78 3.82 1.08
C HIS A 478 47.91 2.65 0.09
N CYS A 479 47.62 1.41 0.49
CA CYS A 479 47.78 0.23 -0.38
C CYS A 479 46.47 -0.36 -0.95
N LEU A 480 45.30 0.18 -0.61
CA LEU A 480 43.95 -0.30 -0.99
C LEU A 480 43.59 -1.72 -0.53
N SER A 481 44.39 -2.33 0.34
CA SER A 481 44.06 -3.63 0.93
C SER A 481 42.88 -3.50 1.91
N VAL A 482 42.02 -4.52 1.93
CA VAL A 482 40.81 -4.57 2.77
C VAL A 482 41.07 -5.49 3.96
N ASN A 483 40.52 -5.14 5.13
CA ASN A 483 40.60 -5.93 6.37
C ASN A 483 42.03 -6.15 6.90
N THR A 484 42.93 -5.20 6.63
CA THR A 484 44.35 -5.26 7.04
C THR A 484 44.73 -4.18 8.06
N LEU A 485 43.73 -3.43 8.55
CA LEU A 485 43.92 -2.35 9.51
C LEU A 485 43.78 -2.88 10.93
N GLN A 486 44.82 -2.70 11.74
CA GLN A 486 44.87 -3.09 13.15
C GLN A 486 45.06 -1.86 14.06
N PRO A 487 44.52 -1.86 15.28
CA PRO A 487 44.79 -0.78 16.25
C PRO A 487 46.27 -0.77 16.66
N CYS A 488 46.87 0.41 16.78
CA CYS A 488 48.25 0.58 17.24
C CYS A 488 48.36 1.78 18.18
N ASP A 489 49.41 1.87 18.99
CA ASP A 489 49.70 3.08 19.77
C ASP A 489 50.26 4.21 18.87
N GLU A 490 50.58 5.37 19.46
CA GLU A 490 51.18 6.51 18.74
C GLU A 490 52.57 6.18 18.16
N HIS A 491 53.28 5.23 18.77
CA HIS A 491 54.60 4.77 18.33
C HIS A 491 54.51 3.72 17.20
N GLY A 492 53.32 3.19 16.91
CA GLY A 492 53.09 2.16 15.90
C GLY A 492 53.20 0.73 16.43
N ASN A 493 53.33 0.53 17.74
CA ASN A 493 53.29 -0.81 18.33
C ASN A 493 51.85 -1.34 18.30
N GLN A 494 51.71 -2.61 17.94
CA GLN A 494 50.41 -3.27 17.97
C GLN A 494 49.92 -3.38 19.42
N LEU A 495 48.68 -2.97 19.66
CA LEU A 495 48.06 -3.08 20.97
C LEU A 495 47.26 -4.39 21.05
N PRO A 496 47.21 -5.05 22.22
CA PRO A 496 46.32 -6.19 22.44
C PRO A 496 44.86 -5.84 22.13
N GLU A 497 44.06 -6.84 21.77
CA GLU A 497 42.66 -6.65 21.35
C GLU A 497 41.78 -5.96 22.41
N GLU A 498 42.14 -6.09 23.69
CA GLU A 498 41.50 -5.40 24.81
C GLU A 498 41.57 -3.85 24.69
N TYR A 499 42.58 -3.32 23.99
CA TYR A 499 42.76 -1.89 23.73
C TYR A 499 42.14 -1.46 22.40
N GLN A 500 41.00 -2.03 22.06
CA GLN A 500 40.20 -1.66 20.89
C GLN A 500 39.86 -0.17 20.82
N LYS A 501 40.09 0.65 21.86
CA LYS A 501 39.86 2.11 21.88
C LYS A 501 41.04 2.97 21.41
N SER A 502 42.10 2.38 20.85
CA SER A 502 43.24 3.19 20.36
C SER A 502 42.81 4.30 19.38
N PRO A 503 43.40 5.52 19.49
CA PRO A 503 43.16 6.61 18.55
C PRO A 503 43.75 6.35 17.16
N MET A 504 44.66 5.39 16.99
CA MET A 504 45.41 5.16 15.74
C MET A 504 45.19 3.74 15.19
N VAL A 505 45.30 3.61 13.87
CA VAL A 505 45.30 2.32 13.16
C VAL A 505 46.51 2.23 12.22
N ILE A 506 47.07 1.03 12.08
CA ILE A 506 48.18 0.69 11.19
C ILE A 506 47.75 -0.38 10.18
N CYS A 507 48.24 -0.28 8.94
CA CYS A 507 48.06 -1.31 7.93
C CYS A 507 49.17 -2.36 7.98
N THR A 508 48.81 -3.64 8.19
CA THR A 508 49.75 -4.78 8.27
C THR A 508 49.89 -5.57 6.98
N LYS A 509 49.28 -5.12 5.88
CA LYS A 509 49.40 -5.78 4.57
C LYS A 509 50.85 -5.78 4.09
N MET A 510 51.35 -6.96 3.73
CA MET A 510 52.55 -7.14 2.91
C MET A 510 52.26 -6.71 1.48
N VAL A 511 53.02 -5.74 0.99
CA VAL A 511 52.87 -5.14 -0.34
C VAL A 511 53.71 -5.92 -1.35
N GLN A 512 54.93 -6.29 -0.98
CA GLN A 512 55.86 -7.06 -1.79
C GLN A 512 56.58 -8.10 -0.92
N GLU A 513 56.74 -9.32 -1.43
CA GLU A 513 57.44 -10.41 -0.72
C GLU A 513 58.97 -10.29 -0.87
N THR A 514 59.44 -9.88 -2.06
CA THR A 514 60.86 -9.79 -2.40
C THR A 514 61.17 -8.50 -3.18
N PRO A 515 61.83 -7.50 -2.57
CA PRO A 515 62.18 -7.41 -1.14
C PRO A 515 60.93 -7.36 -0.26
N TYR A 516 61.05 -7.83 0.98
CA TYR A 516 59.96 -7.82 1.94
C TYR A 516 59.59 -6.38 2.30
N GLU A 517 58.41 -5.92 1.86
CA GLU A 517 57.88 -4.59 2.14
C GLU A 517 56.48 -4.68 2.75
N MET A 518 56.33 -4.13 3.97
CA MET A 518 55.03 -3.94 4.61
C MET A 518 54.52 -2.53 4.36
N CYS A 519 53.20 -2.39 4.20
CA CYS A 519 52.57 -1.07 4.02
C CYS A 519 52.87 -0.12 5.19
N GLY A 520 52.62 -0.55 6.43
CA GLY A 520 52.94 0.22 7.64
C GLY A 520 52.22 1.56 7.78
N TYR A 521 51.28 1.90 6.87
CA TYR A 521 50.61 3.19 6.88
C TYR A 521 49.76 3.39 8.14
N ARG A 522 49.99 4.49 8.84
CA ARG A 522 49.33 4.85 10.11
C ARG A 522 48.44 6.07 9.93
N PHE A 523 47.24 6.03 10.50
CA PHE A 523 46.34 7.18 10.52
C PHE A 523 45.35 7.12 11.68
N ALA A 524 44.75 8.26 12.01
CA ALA A 524 43.79 8.35 13.11
C ALA A 524 42.52 7.52 12.81
N ARG A 525 42.07 6.74 13.79
CA ARG A 525 40.86 5.91 13.70
C ARG A 525 39.61 6.74 13.44
N SER A 526 39.57 7.99 13.90
CA SER A 526 38.48 8.93 13.62
C SER A 526 38.30 9.25 12.14
N LEU A 527 39.34 9.06 11.31
CA LEU A 527 39.32 9.25 9.87
C LEU A 527 38.84 8.00 9.11
N ARG A 528 38.82 6.84 9.76
CA ARG A 528 38.40 5.56 9.19
C ARG A 528 36.99 5.56 8.57
N PRO A 529 35.94 6.18 9.18
CA PRO A 529 34.60 6.22 8.59
C PRO A 529 34.45 7.17 7.41
N LEU A 530 35.43 8.06 7.16
CA LEU A 530 35.34 9.03 6.07
C LEU A 530 35.61 8.37 4.72
N THR A 531 34.93 8.85 3.68
CA THR A 531 35.20 8.41 2.31
C THR A 531 36.56 8.88 1.86
N LYS A 532 37.40 7.95 1.41
CA LYS A 532 38.76 8.21 0.92
C LYS A 532 38.75 8.20 -0.60
N LEU A 533 39.34 9.21 -1.23
CA LEU A 533 39.54 9.33 -2.67
C LEU A 533 41.03 9.45 -2.95
N SER A 534 41.59 8.53 -3.72
CA SER A 534 42.99 8.56 -4.14
C SER A 534 43.16 9.28 -5.47
N PHE A 535 44.13 10.20 -5.51
CA PHE A 535 44.54 10.92 -6.71
C PHE A 535 46.07 10.83 -6.88
N PRO A 536 46.58 9.94 -7.76
CA PRO A 536 47.98 9.91 -8.10
C PRO A 536 48.32 11.06 -9.06
N THR A 537 49.47 11.70 -8.84
CA THR A 537 50.08 12.60 -9.80
C THR A 537 50.93 11.79 -10.77
N LEU A 538 50.55 11.75 -12.04
CA LEU A 538 51.20 10.99 -13.10
C LEU A 538 51.77 11.93 -14.16
N GLY A 539 52.72 11.45 -14.96
CA GLY A 539 53.39 12.24 -15.99
C GLY A 539 54.89 12.01 -15.99
N ILE A 540 55.56 12.39 -17.07
CA ILE A 540 56.99 12.12 -17.26
C ILE A 540 57.85 12.78 -16.15
N PRO A 541 59.12 12.37 -15.96
CA PRO A 541 60.01 13.05 -15.03
C PRO A 541 60.12 14.57 -15.31
N GLN A 542 60.38 15.36 -14.27
CA GLN A 542 60.63 16.81 -14.37
C GLN A 542 59.46 17.71 -14.83
N VAL A 543 58.24 17.19 -15.03
CA VAL A 543 57.06 18.02 -15.39
C VAL A 543 56.53 18.91 -14.26
N GLY A 544 57.18 18.95 -13.08
CA GLY A 544 56.78 19.83 -11.99
C GLY A 544 55.65 19.31 -11.08
N LYS A 545 55.41 17.99 -11.03
CA LYS A 545 54.40 17.34 -10.16
C LYS A 545 54.59 17.72 -8.69
N THR A 546 55.79 17.46 -8.17
CA THR A 546 56.16 17.73 -6.78
C THR A 546 56.04 19.21 -6.45
N HIS A 547 56.57 20.08 -7.31
CA HIS A 547 56.48 21.54 -7.12
C HIS A 547 55.02 22.00 -7.03
N TRP A 548 54.16 21.55 -7.95
CA TRP A 548 52.73 21.86 -7.93
C TRP A 548 52.06 21.37 -6.64
N LEU A 549 52.35 20.15 -6.20
CA LEU A 549 51.75 19.59 -4.98
C LEU A 549 52.19 20.36 -3.73
N THR A 550 53.46 20.75 -3.66
CA THR A 550 54.01 21.56 -2.56
C THR A 550 53.35 22.95 -2.52
N MET A 551 53.17 23.60 -3.68
CA MET A 551 52.48 24.90 -3.75
C MET A 551 50.98 24.78 -3.45
N LEU A 552 50.31 23.71 -3.90
CA LEU A 552 48.93 23.43 -3.53
C LEU A 552 48.78 23.30 -2.01
N TYR A 553 49.68 22.55 -1.38
CA TYR A 553 49.69 22.39 0.07
C TYR A 553 49.87 23.73 0.79
N TRP A 554 50.83 24.55 0.37
CA TRP A 554 51.05 25.89 0.92
C TRP A 554 49.81 26.79 0.78
N GLU A 555 49.19 26.78 -0.40
CA GLU A 555 47.99 27.56 -0.69
C GLU A 555 46.82 27.13 0.20
N ILE A 556 46.57 25.82 0.31
CA ILE A 556 45.52 25.27 1.16
C ILE A 556 45.74 25.60 2.63
N ARG A 557 47.00 25.58 3.10
CA ARG A 557 47.34 25.89 4.49
C ARG A 557 47.13 27.37 4.81
N ASN A 558 47.42 28.27 3.88
CA ASN A 558 47.42 29.72 4.12
C ASN A 558 46.13 30.43 3.71
N GLN A 559 45.32 29.84 2.83
CA GLN A 559 44.12 30.49 2.32
C GLN A 559 42.82 30.02 2.98
N TYR A 560 41.91 30.97 3.14
CA TYR A 560 40.53 30.69 3.54
C TYR A 560 39.63 30.58 2.31
N TYR A 561 39.09 29.39 2.05
CA TYR A 561 38.08 29.19 1.01
C TYR A 561 36.67 29.35 1.62
N PRO A 562 35.93 30.44 1.34
CA PRO A 562 34.67 30.74 2.03
C PRO A 562 33.56 29.72 1.78
N LYS A 563 33.64 28.96 0.69
CA LYS A 563 32.63 27.94 0.34
C LYS A 563 33.07 26.51 0.66
N LEU A 564 34.37 26.28 0.88
CA LEU A 564 34.97 24.94 1.00
C LEU A 564 35.82 24.87 2.27
N GLY A 565 35.62 23.84 3.08
CA GLY A 565 36.53 23.56 4.19
C GLY A 565 37.63 22.63 3.72
N PHE A 566 38.88 23.10 3.70
CA PHE A 566 40.03 22.23 3.57
C PHE A 566 40.83 22.26 4.86
N SER A 567 41.30 21.09 5.29
CA SER A 567 42.27 20.96 6.38
C SER A 567 43.26 19.86 6.05
N CYS A 568 44.55 20.16 6.08
CA CYS A 568 45.60 19.16 5.95
C CYS A 568 45.66 18.30 7.22
N ILE A 569 45.68 16.98 7.06
CA ILE A 569 45.89 16.06 8.18
C ILE A 569 47.39 15.95 8.42
N GLN A 570 47.82 16.21 9.66
CA GLN A 570 49.23 16.13 10.05
C GLN A 570 49.78 14.72 9.86
N SER A 571 50.93 14.62 9.22
CA SER A 571 51.65 13.37 8.93
C SER A 571 53.12 13.69 8.64
N SER A 572 53.96 12.66 8.52
CA SER A 572 55.35 12.85 8.07
C SER A 572 55.45 13.51 6.69
N VAL A 573 54.44 13.33 5.83
CA VAL A 573 54.37 13.98 4.50
C VAL A 573 54.14 15.49 4.64
N THR A 574 53.31 15.94 5.58
CA THR A 574 53.08 17.38 5.77
C THR A 574 54.32 18.08 6.31
N GLU A 575 55.09 17.42 7.18
CA GLU A 575 56.40 17.92 7.64
C GLU A 575 57.40 18.00 6.49
N GLU A 576 57.45 16.98 5.62
CA GLU A 576 58.28 17.01 4.42
C GLU A 576 57.86 18.13 3.45
N MET A 577 56.55 18.31 3.27
CA MET A 577 56.01 19.40 2.44
C MET A 577 56.33 20.77 3.03
N ASP A 578 56.27 20.95 4.35
CA ASP A 578 56.70 22.19 5.02
C ASP A 578 58.17 22.51 4.71
N ARG A 579 59.04 21.50 4.81
CA ARG A 579 60.46 21.66 4.46
C ARG A 579 60.63 22.03 2.98
N ARG A 580 59.93 21.34 2.07
CA ARG A 580 59.97 21.63 0.63
C ARG A 580 59.44 23.03 0.31
N VAL A 581 58.38 23.48 0.99
CA VAL A 581 57.88 24.85 0.87
C VAL A 581 58.98 25.84 1.28
N GLU A 582 59.64 25.61 2.40
CA GLU A 582 60.73 26.47 2.87
C GLU A 582 61.90 26.50 1.86
N GLU A 583 62.32 25.34 1.36
CA GLU A 583 63.35 25.18 0.32
C GLU A 583 63.01 25.97 -0.96
N ILE A 584 61.76 25.89 -1.42
CA ILE A 584 61.30 26.59 -2.63
C ILE A 584 61.17 28.09 -2.37
N MET A 585 60.49 28.51 -1.29
CA MET A 585 60.14 29.90 -1.05
C MET A 585 61.34 30.73 -0.60
N ASN A 586 62.19 30.19 0.27
CA ASN A 586 63.32 30.94 0.84
C ASN A 586 64.59 30.79 -0.01
N TYR A 587 64.85 29.59 -0.52
CA TYR A 587 66.13 29.28 -1.20
C TYR A 587 66.01 29.16 -2.72
N ARG A 588 64.79 29.21 -3.28
CA ARG A 588 64.51 29.00 -4.71
C ARG A 588 65.14 27.72 -5.26
N MET A 589 65.28 26.71 -4.40
CA MET A 589 65.84 25.41 -4.80
C MET A 589 64.78 24.61 -5.56
N GLY A 590 65.23 23.90 -6.59
CA GLY A 590 64.38 22.92 -7.27
C GLY A 590 64.02 21.77 -6.32
N THR A 591 62.86 21.17 -6.50
CA THR A 591 62.43 20.01 -5.70
C THR A 591 63.33 18.81 -5.99
N ALA A 592 63.79 18.13 -4.93
CA ALA A 592 64.53 16.87 -5.06
C ALA A 592 63.72 15.80 -5.82
N ALA A 593 64.41 14.83 -6.39
CA ALA A 593 63.77 13.71 -7.08
C ALA A 593 62.90 12.91 -6.10
N THR A 594 61.68 12.57 -6.54
CA THR A 594 60.74 11.74 -5.79
C THR A 594 61.34 10.34 -5.57
N GLN A 595 61.11 9.77 -4.39
CA GLN A 595 61.55 8.40 -4.09
C GLN A 595 60.92 7.43 -5.10
N ARG A 596 61.74 6.51 -5.62
CA ARG A 596 61.29 5.51 -6.59
C ARG A 596 60.80 4.26 -5.88
N ASP A 597 61.45 3.84 -4.80
CA ASP A 597 61.47 2.44 -4.37
C ASP A 597 60.23 1.93 -3.61
N SER A 598 59.30 2.80 -3.21
CA SER A 598 58.10 2.42 -2.47
C SER A 598 56.85 3.16 -2.96
N ILE A 599 55.65 2.74 -2.52
CA ILE A 599 54.44 3.55 -2.74
C ILE A 599 54.57 4.83 -1.90
N PRO A 600 54.48 6.02 -2.52
CA PRO A 600 54.62 7.27 -1.79
C PRO A 600 53.53 7.41 -0.73
N LEU A 601 53.88 7.99 0.42
CA LEU A 601 52.89 8.35 1.42
C LEU A 601 52.00 9.49 0.87
N PRO A 602 50.67 9.42 1.04
CA PRO A 602 49.78 10.43 0.50
C PRO A 602 49.82 11.73 1.31
N LEU A 603 49.70 12.86 0.60
CA LEU A 603 49.24 14.10 1.21
C LEU A 603 47.73 13.98 1.45
N VAL A 604 47.31 13.92 2.71
CA VAL A 604 45.91 13.71 3.09
C VAL A 604 45.24 15.07 3.36
N LEU A 605 44.28 15.41 2.49
CA LEU A 605 43.47 16.60 2.62
C LEU A 605 42.06 16.22 3.06
N LYS A 606 41.64 16.73 4.20
CA LYS A 606 40.25 16.60 4.64
C LYS A 606 39.42 17.72 4.03
N TYR A 607 38.50 17.33 3.16
CA TYR A 607 37.57 18.24 2.48
C TYR A 607 36.19 18.16 3.12
N ARG A 608 35.58 19.33 3.31
CA ARG A 608 34.21 19.49 3.79
C ARG A 608 33.48 20.47 2.88
N ASP A 609 32.42 20.01 2.22
CA ASP A 609 31.53 20.93 1.53
C ASP A 609 30.61 21.66 2.52
N ARG A 610 30.10 22.81 2.09
CA ARG A 610 29.04 23.55 2.80
C ARG A 610 27.68 23.35 2.13
N ASP A 611 27.43 22.18 1.53
CA ASP A 611 26.14 21.91 0.88
C ASP A 611 25.02 21.89 1.96
N PRO A 612 24.02 22.79 1.86
CA PRO A 612 22.93 22.84 2.84
C PRO A 612 22.07 21.56 2.84
N LEU A 613 22.05 20.80 1.75
CA LEU A 613 21.26 19.57 1.61
C LEU A 613 21.97 18.32 2.15
N GLY A 614 23.16 18.48 2.72
CA GLY A 614 23.91 17.41 3.35
C GLY A 614 25.40 17.60 3.16
N ARG A 615 26.07 17.92 4.27
CA ARG A 615 27.52 18.13 4.30
C ARG A 615 28.22 16.82 3.95
N SER A 616 29.05 16.84 2.93
CA SER A 616 29.96 15.75 2.59
C SER A 616 31.32 16.03 3.17
N GLU A 617 31.86 15.03 3.85
CA GLU A 617 33.20 15.04 4.40
C GLU A 617 33.98 13.88 3.78
N ILE A 618 35.08 14.20 3.12
CA ILE A 618 35.91 13.24 2.39
C ILE A 618 37.38 13.48 2.72
N LEU A 619 38.18 12.44 2.53
CA LEU A 619 39.63 12.48 2.55
C LEU A 619 40.10 12.37 1.10
N ALA A 620 40.80 13.38 0.63
CA ALA A 620 41.49 13.36 -0.65
C ALA A 620 42.96 13.04 -0.40
N ASP A 621 43.36 11.84 -0.82
CA ASP A 621 44.70 11.31 -0.67
C ASP A 621 45.45 11.56 -1.99
N ILE A 622 46.36 12.53 -2.00
CA ILE A 622 47.13 12.88 -3.20
C ILE A 622 48.52 12.21 -3.12
N PHE A 623 48.85 11.39 -4.10
CA PHE A 623 50.10 10.62 -4.14
C PHE A 623 51.07 11.23 -5.14
N ASP A 624 52.26 11.63 -4.68
CA ASP A 624 53.35 12.12 -5.54
C ASP A 624 54.13 10.94 -6.12
N TYR A 625 53.66 10.38 -7.24
CA TYR A 625 54.38 9.28 -7.90
C TYR A 625 55.54 9.81 -8.74
N SER A 626 56.66 9.08 -8.72
CA SER A 626 57.80 9.38 -9.57
C SER A 626 57.47 9.24 -11.06
N GLY A 627 58.12 10.03 -11.92
CA GLY A 627 57.81 10.06 -13.35
C GLY A 627 58.08 8.73 -14.07
N GLU A 628 59.04 7.97 -13.56
CA GLU A 628 59.46 6.66 -14.05
C GLU A 628 58.35 5.61 -13.90
N ILE A 629 57.42 5.79 -12.95
CA ILE A 629 56.24 4.93 -12.82
C ILE A 629 55.32 5.05 -14.04
N THR A 630 55.32 6.20 -14.70
CA THR A 630 54.53 6.40 -15.93
C THR A 630 55.28 5.88 -17.15
N THR A 631 56.58 6.19 -17.26
CA THR A 631 57.39 5.93 -18.46
C THR A 631 57.97 4.52 -18.51
N ASP A 632 58.53 4.02 -17.41
CA ASP A 632 59.45 2.89 -17.42
C ASP A 632 58.85 1.66 -16.73
N ALA A 633 58.09 1.87 -15.64
CA ALA A 633 57.53 0.78 -14.86
C ALA A 633 56.65 -0.16 -15.70
N ALA A 634 56.90 -1.46 -15.57
CA ALA A 634 56.13 -2.49 -16.22
C ALA A 634 54.68 -2.54 -15.68
N SER A 635 53.77 -3.18 -16.42
CA SER A 635 52.34 -3.22 -16.05
C SER A 635 52.05 -4.02 -14.78
N ASP A 636 52.97 -4.91 -14.41
CA ASP A 636 52.99 -5.75 -13.21
C ASP A 636 53.67 -5.09 -12.01
N ASP A 637 54.29 -3.91 -12.18
CA ASP A 637 54.83 -3.13 -11.07
C ASP A 637 53.69 -2.73 -10.11
N TYR A 638 53.79 -3.21 -8.86
CA TYR A 638 52.76 -3.00 -7.84
C TYR A 638 52.47 -1.52 -7.58
N ARG A 639 53.45 -0.61 -7.78
CA ARG A 639 53.28 0.84 -7.62
C ARG A 639 52.42 1.40 -8.74
N ARG A 640 52.69 0.97 -9.99
CA ARG A 640 51.91 1.35 -11.18
C ARG A 640 50.50 0.79 -11.08
N GLU A 641 50.37 -0.47 -10.68
CA GLU A 641 49.06 -1.10 -10.47
C GLU A 641 48.26 -0.36 -9.39
N ARG A 642 48.87 -0.04 -8.24
CA ARG A 642 48.25 0.76 -7.18
C ARG A 642 47.83 2.14 -7.67
N ALA A 643 48.68 2.85 -8.41
CA ALA A 643 48.35 4.15 -8.96
C ALA A 643 47.12 4.06 -9.87
N LEU A 644 47.08 3.07 -10.76
CA LEU A 644 45.99 2.87 -11.73
C LEU A 644 44.70 2.33 -11.11
N LYS A 645 44.74 1.72 -9.91
CA LYS A 645 43.55 1.32 -9.14
C LYS A 645 42.80 2.50 -8.53
N SER A 646 43.38 3.70 -8.46
CA SER A 646 42.79 4.91 -7.87
C SER A 646 41.44 5.35 -8.48
N GLU A 647 40.73 6.21 -7.74
CA GLU A 647 39.39 6.72 -8.10
C GLU A 647 39.42 7.90 -9.07
N GLY A 648 40.51 8.66 -9.12
CA GLY A 648 40.74 9.74 -10.07
C GLY A 648 42.22 9.91 -10.39
N PHE A 649 42.55 10.80 -11.34
CA PHE A 649 43.93 11.00 -11.80
C PHE A 649 44.26 12.46 -12.05
N LEU A 650 45.48 12.85 -11.70
CA LEU A 650 46.08 14.14 -12.08
C LEU A 650 47.24 13.84 -13.03
N PHE A 651 47.05 14.06 -14.33
CA PHE A 651 48.07 13.78 -15.35
C PHE A 651 48.76 15.07 -15.78
N PHE A 652 50.04 15.18 -15.48
CA PHE A 652 50.83 16.38 -15.70
C PHE A 652 51.56 16.35 -17.04
N LEU A 653 51.49 17.48 -17.74
CA LEU A 653 52.22 17.74 -18.98
C LEU A 653 53.01 19.04 -18.83
N ASP A 654 54.22 19.04 -19.38
CA ASP A 654 55.10 20.19 -19.43
C ASP A 654 55.24 20.64 -20.89
N PRO A 655 54.67 21.81 -21.26
CA PRO A 655 54.69 22.28 -22.63
C PRO A 655 56.08 22.75 -23.08
N THR A 656 57.04 22.89 -22.16
CA THR A 656 58.45 23.19 -22.47
C THR A 656 59.23 21.95 -22.89
N PHE A 657 58.71 20.76 -22.58
CA PHE A 657 59.29 19.48 -22.99
C PHE A 657 58.79 19.04 -24.37
N PRO A 658 59.58 18.25 -25.13
CA PRO A 658 59.10 17.62 -26.36
C PRO A 658 57.78 16.86 -26.15
N TRP A 659 56.86 16.98 -27.11
CA TRP A 659 55.51 16.44 -26.97
C TRP A 659 55.44 14.92 -27.17
N GLN A 660 56.36 14.33 -27.94
CA GLN A 660 56.33 12.91 -28.32
C GLN A 660 56.41 11.97 -27.11
N PRO A 661 57.38 12.13 -26.16
CA PRO A 661 57.45 11.28 -24.97
C PRO A 661 56.21 11.42 -24.07
N GLN A 662 55.64 12.63 -23.99
CA GLN A 662 54.45 12.92 -23.19
C GLN A 662 53.20 12.28 -23.79
N ALA A 663 53.05 12.37 -25.11
CA ALA A 663 51.96 11.73 -25.84
C ALA A 663 52.03 10.20 -25.71
N GLU A 664 53.24 9.63 -25.79
CA GLU A 664 53.42 8.20 -25.61
C GLU A 664 53.11 7.74 -24.18
N ALA A 665 53.58 8.48 -23.16
CA ALA A 665 53.23 8.24 -21.77
C ALA A 665 51.71 8.27 -21.53
N LEU A 666 51.01 9.24 -22.14
CA LEU A 666 49.55 9.36 -22.03
C LEU A 666 48.81 8.21 -22.73
N ARG A 667 49.29 7.77 -23.91
CA ARG A 667 48.74 6.59 -24.62
C ARG A 667 48.91 5.32 -23.80
N ARG A 668 50.11 5.10 -23.25
CA ARG A 668 50.42 3.95 -22.39
C ARG A 668 49.55 3.96 -21.14
N PHE A 669 49.46 5.10 -20.45
CA PHE A 669 48.55 5.29 -19.31
C PHE A 669 47.11 4.90 -19.64
N ARG A 670 46.56 5.39 -20.77
CA ARG A 670 45.20 5.07 -21.20
C ARG A 670 45.01 3.58 -21.49
N LYS A 671 46.00 2.93 -22.12
CA LYS A 671 45.97 1.49 -22.42
C LYS A 671 45.96 0.66 -21.14
N ASP A 672 46.87 0.95 -20.21
CA ASP A 672 47.01 0.22 -18.95
C ASP A 672 45.80 0.42 -18.05
N LEU A 673 45.27 1.65 -18.00
CA LEU A 673 44.07 1.96 -17.24
C LEU A 673 42.86 1.18 -17.73
N LYS A 674 42.70 1.01 -19.05
CA LYS A 674 41.65 0.14 -19.61
C LYS A 674 41.84 -1.32 -19.20
N SER A 675 43.08 -1.80 -19.24
CA SER A 675 43.42 -3.17 -18.85
C SER A 675 43.07 -3.44 -17.39
N ILE A 676 43.56 -2.61 -16.47
CA ILE A 676 43.38 -2.77 -15.02
C ILE A 676 41.91 -2.59 -14.60
N LYS A 677 41.17 -1.69 -15.26
CA LYS A 677 39.74 -1.49 -14.99
C LYS A 677 38.86 -2.55 -15.69
N GLY A 678 39.44 -3.51 -16.41
CA GLY A 678 38.73 -4.59 -17.08
C GLY A 678 37.84 -4.14 -18.23
N LEU A 679 38.12 -2.98 -18.83
CA LEU A 679 37.28 -2.38 -19.88
C LEU A 679 37.59 -3.02 -21.24
N ARG A 680 36.56 -3.52 -21.93
CA ARG A 680 36.72 -4.18 -23.25
C ARG A 680 36.39 -3.23 -24.40
N GLY A 681 37.24 -3.22 -25.43
CA GLY A 681 36.99 -2.53 -26.70
C GLY A 681 36.69 -1.02 -26.56
N LYS A 682 35.50 -0.62 -27.05
CA LYS A 682 35.02 0.77 -27.11
C LYS A 682 34.37 1.28 -25.81
N GLU A 683 34.38 0.50 -24.73
CA GLU A 683 33.84 0.96 -23.45
C GLU A 683 34.51 2.27 -23.00
N SER A 684 33.68 3.23 -22.61
CA SER A 684 34.12 4.54 -22.14
C SER A 684 34.60 4.45 -20.70
N LEU A 685 35.78 5.00 -20.44
CA LEU A 685 36.30 5.18 -19.09
C LEU A 685 35.46 6.24 -18.36
N HIS A 686 34.88 5.88 -17.21
CA HIS A 686 34.07 6.78 -16.38
C HIS A 686 34.82 7.24 -15.12
N LEU A 687 36.10 7.55 -15.25
CA LEU A 687 36.94 8.04 -14.17
C LEU A 687 37.30 9.52 -14.40
N PRO A 688 37.30 10.36 -13.35
CA PRO A 688 37.76 11.74 -13.45
C PRO A 688 39.27 11.76 -13.72
N ILE A 689 39.67 12.46 -14.78
CA ILE A 689 41.07 12.72 -15.12
C ILE A 689 41.19 14.23 -15.29
N ALA A 690 42.06 14.85 -14.50
CA ALA A 690 42.51 16.22 -14.76
C ALA A 690 43.82 16.15 -15.53
N VAL A 691 43.90 16.89 -16.65
CA VAL A 691 45.15 17.12 -17.36
C VAL A 691 45.70 18.45 -16.88
N CYS A 692 46.84 18.41 -16.20
CA CYS A 692 47.48 19.56 -15.57
C CYS A 692 48.62 20.05 -16.46
N LEU A 693 48.50 21.23 -17.04
CA LEU A 693 49.58 21.88 -17.80
C LEU A 693 50.40 22.74 -16.84
N THR A 694 51.65 22.37 -16.59
CA THR A 694 52.57 23.10 -15.71
C THR A 694 53.49 24.01 -16.52
N LYS A 695 54.24 24.89 -15.83
CA LYS A 695 55.27 25.74 -16.44
C LYS A 695 54.81 26.60 -17.61
N ILE A 696 53.52 26.97 -17.63
CA ILE A 696 52.95 27.80 -18.68
C ILE A 696 53.60 29.20 -18.73
N ASP A 697 54.12 29.67 -17.59
CA ASP A 697 54.90 30.90 -17.43
C ASP A 697 56.21 30.87 -18.23
N LEU A 698 56.74 29.68 -18.54
CA LEU A 698 57.95 29.51 -19.32
C LEU A 698 57.70 29.43 -20.83
N LEU A 699 56.44 29.30 -21.27
CA LEU A 699 56.10 29.22 -22.71
C LEU A 699 56.68 30.37 -23.55
N PRO A 700 56.65 31.64 -23.11
CA PRO A 700 57.24 32.74 -23.88
C PRO A 700 58.76 32.60 -24.10
N LEU A 701 59.45 31.81 -23.28
CA LEU A 701 60.89 31.58 -23.37
C LEU A 701 61.26 30.42 -24.32
N VAL A 702 60.29 29.58 -24.70
CA VAL A 702 60.49 28.45 -25.59
C VAL A 702 60.54 28.95 -27.05
N LYS A 703 61.74 29.05 -27.62
CA LYS A 703 61.99 29.70 -28.93
C LYS A 703 61.36 29.01 -30.15
N SER A 704 60.88 27.78 -30.03
CA SER A 704 60.04 27.08 -31.03
C SER A 704 59.63 25.74 -30.45
N LEU A 705 58.35 25.36 -30.56
CA LEU A 705 57.82 24.03 -30.22
C LEU A 705 58.30 22.94 -31.23
N GLY A 706 59.59 22.91 -31.59
CA GLY A 706 60.14 22.04 -32.64
C GLY A 706 59.57 22.31 -34.05
N ALA A 707 60.29 21.90 -35.09
CA ALA A 707 59.83 22.04 -36.48
C ALA A 707 58.63 21.14 -36.83
N ASP A 708 58.37 20.11 -36.00
CA ASP A 708 57.37 19.06 -36.25
C ASP A 708 56.00 19.31 -35.57
N ALA A 709 55.85 20.39 -34.81
CA ALA A 709 54.55 20.72 -34.22
C ALA A 709 53.66 21.36 -35.29
N GLU A 710 52.75 20.59 -35.88
CA GLU A 710 51.81 21.14 -36.86
C GLU A 710 50.61 21.86 -36.21
N GLY A 711 50.27 23.02 -36.78
CA GLY A 711 48.93 23.64 -36.79
C GLY A 711 48.25 23.86 -35.44
N GLU A 712 47.45 22.90 -35.01
CA GLU A 712 46.55 23.03 -33.85
C GLU A 712 47.29 23.02 -32.51
N ALA A 713 48.35 22.22 -32.37
CA ALA A 713 49.11 22.14 -31.12
C ALA A 713 49.86 23.45 -30.85
N ILE A 714 50.45 24.07 -31.88
CA ILE A 714 51.08 25.40 -31.78
C ILE A 714 50.04 26.44 -31.37
N ARG A 715 48.90 26.51 -32.07
CA ARG A 715 47.83 27.46 -31.75
C ARG A 715 47.31 27.29 -30.32
N PHE A 716 47.20 26.04 -29.85
CA PHE A 716 46.80 25.75 -28.47
C PHE A 716 47.82 26.29 -27.46
N TYR A 717 49.11 26.04 -27.66
CA TYR A 717 50.16 26.52 -26.76
C TYR A 717 50.37 28.04 -26.85
N GLU A 718 50.27 28.65 -28.03
CA GLU A 718 50.26 30.11 -28.19
C GLU A 718 49.06 30.75 -27.47
N ALA A 719 47.87 30.15 -27.59
CA ALA A 719 46.68 30.59 -26.87
C ALA A 719 46.86 30.46 -25.34
N LEU A 720 47.49 29.38 -24.88
CA LEU A 720 47.86 29.19 -23.47
C LEU A 720 48.90 30.20 -22.99
N GLY A 721 49.92 30.52 -23.79
CA GLY A 721 50.91 31.55 -23.46
C GLY A 721 50.31 32.95 -23.33
N SER A 722 49.12 33.18 -23.89
CA SER A 722 48.35 34.41 -23.68
C SER A 722 47.53 34.45 -22.39
N VAL A 723 47.46 33.34 -21.65
CA VAL A 723 46.78 33.27 -20.35
C VAL A 723 47.69 33.92 -19.30
N ASP A 724 47.14 34.87 -18.55
CA ASP A 724 47.83 35.47 -17.41
C ASP A 724 48.18 34.39 -16.37
N PRO A 725 49.47 34.09 -16.14
CA PRO A 725 49.88 33.01 -15.24
C PRO A 725 49.59 33.32 -13.78
N THR A 726 49.28 34.58 -13.41
CA THR A 726 48.89 34.94 -12.05
C THR A 726 47.45 34.54 -11.70
N GLY A 727 46.65 34.19 -12.71
CA GLY A 727 45.25 33.83 -12.54
C GLY A 727 44.32 35.01 -12.18
N LEU A 728 44.83 36.25 -12.13
CA LEU A 728 44.04 37.44 -11.81
C LEU A 728 43.15 37.88 -12.98
N ALA A 729 43.56 37.60 -14.22
CA ALA A 729 42.79 37.89 -15.44
C ALA A 729 42.34 36.63 -16.21
N LEU A 730 41.55 35.76 -15.59
CA LEU A 730 40.91 34.62 -16.28
C LEU A 730 39.69 35.07 -17.13
N ASN A 731 39.95 35.84 -18.20
CA ASN A 731 38.91 36.35 -19.10
C ASN A 731 38.68 35.49 -20.37
N LYS A 732 39.45 34.43 -20.59
CA LYS A 732 39.25 33.51 -21.73
C LYS A 732 38.63 32.20 -21.27
N LYS A 733 37.46 31.86 -21.81
CA LYS A 733 36.98 30.47 -21.83
C LYS A 733 37.95 29.67 -22.71
N VAL A 734 38.83 28.90 -22.10
CA VAL A 734 39.57 27.84 -22.79
C VAL A 734 38.62 26.65 -22.92
N ILE A 735 38.27 26.29 -24.15
CA ILE A 735 37.22 25.31 -24.52
C ILE A 735 37.70 23.89 -24.25
#